data_AF-A0A2L2NLG3-F1
#
_entry.id   AF-A0A2L2NLG3-F1
#
_cell.length_a   1.000
_cell.length_b   1.000
_cell.length_c   1.000
_cell.angle_alpha   90.00
_cell.angle_beta   90.00
_cell.angle_gamma   90.00
#
_symmetry.space_group_name_H-M   'P 1'
#
loop_
_entity.id
_entity.type
_entity.pdbx_description
1 polymer ?
#
loop_
_entity_poly.entity_id
_entity_poly.type
_entity_poly.pdbx_seq_one_letter_code
_entity_poly.pdbx_strand_id
1 'polypeptide(L)'
;MTFISYSQNFEDVLLNRVFKDKIKGFYIDVGALHPTVDSVTKAFYDIGWSGINIEPIKECHNLFEQERSRDINLNIAVSNSQGNLQFFQVIGQPGNSTLNKEIADKIAQEKGLKLSRYTVSVKTLAEVCNEYVDQKIDFLKIDVEGLEEQVILGGNWEIFRPTILVIETTLSGTNIRCENNIPVFLMAKGYQKVFFDGINDYYISEESGDLAKYFSFPINVLDDYMDYRLLEKQRAERIIQLSSQDNIDTQLGRLITPTPDTRKITKIYKSSNKEDYLSVANNAGQIKIALDIAVLGLGTILETAKTGVFRVIEYLLKGLIKSPRCHVYLCTSIPDLFDACQIYINQNFEYQNLPLFQLPELKYQNIDIYHFSSFSLLNNIYFARIRIVTVCDLIPILFPEYFSDNSQPHVINAIDQIANNDFVCCISESTKQDICKYQLNLDEKQVFVTYLAADQEKFYPCDDQELIIKTKEKYKIPDQPYLLTLSTLEPRKNIAHVIRSFLRLIKNQHIDDLNLVLIGTKGWQYEEIFAEVDRAKELENRIIITGYLPDEDLAPLYSGALAFMYVSLYEGFGLPPLEAMQCGTPVITSNTSSLPEVVEDAGIMLDPHDEIGLCDAIFKLYSEPEYREILARKSVQQAQKFSWDKYVQETIKVYELAKEKAKTLPPRNILIDGVFFQLYKTGIARVWRSLLEQWSKSDFANHILVLDRADTAPKINGIRYRIIPAYNYNNPEADKQMLQQICDDQEAELFISSYYTTPINTPSVFMAYDMIPEVLGGNLNEPMWREKHNGIKHASAFIAISENTAKDLSKCFSEIPLESITVAHCGVDYLFSSASVDEIKGFKYKYGIDKPYFLLVGAGTGYKNGILFFQAFSKLATRNGFDIIFTGIGGVLAPELRTYTLGSTIHLLQLSDEELALAYSGAVALVYPSKYEGFGMPVLEAMACGCPVITCANSSITEVAGDAAIYVQDDDVNALVNALCEVQKPSIRHFLTAAGLAQAKKFSWKKMAQTVSSALIDATLLSLNLKEINLIIFPDWSQPEELIGLELQRVIKAIATHFISEKSTLLIDTTNIAIEDAEIFLSSVAMNLLVEEDLDVTEGLEISLVANLADIQWQALLSRIQARIVLKYENQNALIGAKAETLTSYQIEGFSQTQAEQFFLLKQ
;
A
#
# COMPACT_ATOMS: atom_id res chain seq x y z
N MET A 1 3.65 -24.59 -2.80
CA MET A 1 4.45 -23.60 -3.55
C MET A 1 3.65 -23.29 -4.80
N THR A 2 3.42 -22.01 -5.09
CA THR A 2 2.74 -21.56 -6.31
C THR A 2 3.55 -22.00 -7.54
N PHE A 3 2.87 -22.48 -8.59
CA PHE A 3 3.52 -22.93 -9.83
C PHE A 3 4.06 -21.70 -10.58
N ILE A 4 5.34 -21.69 -10.96
CA ILE A 4 5.91 -20.58 -11.73
C ILE A 4 5.78 -20.92 -13.21
N SER A 5 5.03 -20.11 -13.94
CA SER A 5 4.86 -20.24 -15.38
C SER A 5 5.93 -19.46 -16.11
N TYR A 6 6.65 -20.11 -17.02
CA TYR A 6 7.71 -19.53 -17.83
C TYR A 6 7.29 -19.34 -19.30
N SER A 7 6.17 -19.93 -19.71
CA SER A 7 5.69 -19.93 -21.09
C SER A 7 5.03 -18.61 -21.51
N GLN A 8 5.04 -18.32 -22.81
CA GLN A 8 4.54 -17.05 -23.33
C GLN A 8 3.02 -16.90 -23.18
N ASN A 9 2.28 -17.98 -23.49
CA ASN A 9 0.82 -18.02 -23.53
C ASN A 9 0.25 -18.99 -22.48
N PHE A 10 1.01 -19.25 -21.41
CA PHE A 10 0.65 -20.07 -20.25
C PHE A 10 0.37 -21.55 -20.60
N GLU A 11 0.98 -22.07 -21.67
CA GLU A 11 0.89 -23.47 -22.08
C GLU A 11 1.29 -24.42 -20.94
N ASP A 12 2.35 -24.07 -20.20
CA ASP A 12 2.85 -24.84 -19.07
C ASP A 12 1.89 -24.90 -17.88
N VAL A 13 1.07 -23.88 -17.67
CA VAL A 13 0.00 -23.86 -16.65
C VAL A 13 -1.10 -24.85 -17.01
N LEU A 14 -1.54 -24.84 -18.28
CA LEU A 14 -2.59 -25.75 -18.74
C LEU A 14 -2.10 -27.20 -18.72
N LEU A 15 -0.84 -27.44 -19.12
CA LEU A 15 -0.20 -28.75 -18.99
C LEU A 15 -0.08 -29.16 -17.51
N ASN A 16 0.27 -28.23 -16.61
CA ASN A 16 0.38 -28.52 -15.18
C ASN A 16 -0.99 -28.86 -14.57
N ARG A 17 -2.09 -28.26 -15.04
CA ARG A 17 -3.45 -28.67 -14.65
C ARG A 17 -3.70 -30.14 -14.96
N VAL A 18 -3.24 -30.62 -16.11
CA VAL A 18 -3.41 -32.03 -16.51
C VAL A 18 -2.48 -32.95 -15.71
N PHE A 19 -1.23 -32.53 -15.50
CA PHE A 19 -0.18 -33.35 -14.91
C PHE A 19 0.13 -33.03 -13.43
N LYS A 20 -0.77 -32.34 -12.73
CA LYS A 20 -0.54 -31.78 -11.38
C LYS A 20 -0.04 -32.80 -10.36
N ASP A 21 -0.55 -34.03 -10.44
CA ASP A 21 -0.23 -35.11 -9.51
C ASP A 21 0.97 -35.96 -9.96
N LYS A 22 1.58 -35.63 -11.11
CA LYS A 22 2.66 -36.41 -11.71
C LYS A 22 4.03 -35.82 -11.37
N ILE A 23 4.73 -36.53 -10.48
CA ILE A 23 6.02 -36.09 -9.89
C ILE A 23 7.20 -36.19 -10.89
N LYS A 24 7.13 -37.07 -11.89
CA LYS A 24 8.13 -37.21 -12.96
C LYS A 24 7.45 -37.50 -14.29
N GLY A 25 7.94 -36.91 -15.37
CA GLY A 25 7.46 -37.14 -16.72
C GLY A 25 8.48 -36.72 -17.77
N PHE A 26 8.11 -36.90 -19.03
CA PHE A 26 9.00 -36.72 -20.18
C PHE A 26 8.37 -35.89 -21.29
N TYR A 27 9.03 -34.82 -21.72
CA TYR A 27 8.56 -33.94 -22.79
C TYR A 27 9.50 -33.93 -24.00
N ILE A 28 8.97 -33.48 -25.12
CA ILE A 28 9.77 -33.10 -26.30
C ILE A 28 9.32 -31.70 -26.71
N ASP A 29 10.29 -30.81 -26.94
CA ASP A 29 10.06 -29.43 -27.35
C ASP A 29 10.79 -29.15 -28.66
N VAL A 30 10.03 -28.94 -29.74
CA VAL A 30 10.55 -28.71 -31.09
C VAL A 30 10.41 -27.24 -31.43
N GLY A 31 11.56 -26.56 -31.56
CA GLY A 31 11.66 -25.10 -31.60
C GLY A 31 11.69 -24.50 -30.20
N ALA A 32 12.51 -25.07 -29.33
CA ALA A 32 12.50 -24.77 -27.90
C ALA A 32 12.97 -23.35 -27.54
N LEU A 33 13.66 -22.65 -28.46
CA LEU A 33 14.11 -21.26 -28.39
C LEU A 33 15.01 -20.85 -27.21
N HIS A 34 14.55 -20.93 -25.96
CA HIS A 34 15.32 -20.54 -24.78
C HIS A 34 15.04 -21.48 -23.59
N PRO A 35 16.06 -21.83 -22.77
CA PRO A 35 15.87 -22.78 -21.65
C PRO A 35 15.00 -22.27 -20.51
N THR A 36 14.63 -20.99 -20.50
CA THR A 36 13.98 -20.31 -19.35
C THR A 36 12.96 -19.25 -19.77
N VAL A 37 13.20 -18.46 -20.82
CA VAL A 37 12.33 -17.35 -21.23
C VAL A 37 11.34 -17.86 -22.26
N ASP A 38 10.05 -17.62 -22.04
CA ASP A 38 8.97 -18.13 -22.89
C ASP A 38 8.99 -19.67 -23.04
N SER A 39 9.59 -20.37 -22.08
CA SER A 39 9.80 -21.82 -22.13
C SER A 39 8.59 -22.60 -21.60
N VAL A 40 8.03 -23.48 -22.42
CA VAL A 40 6.92 -24.38 -22.04
C VAL A 40 7.38 -25.49 -21.08
N THR A 41 8.67 -25.82 -21.08
CA THR A 41 9.20 -27.00 -20.37
C THR A 41 9.99 -26.66 -19.09
N LYS A 42 10.28 -25.38 -18.84
CA LYS A 42 11.09 -24.95 -17.70
C LYS A 42 10.47 -25.33 -16.36
N ALA A 43 9.19 -25.05 -16.17
CA ALA A 43 8.49 -25.34 -14.93
C ALA A 43 8.51 -26.84 -14.57
N PHE A 44 8.33 -27.72 -15.57
CA PHE A 44 8.35 -29.16 -15.40
C PHE A 44 9.74 -29.69 -15.01
N TYR A 45 10.78 -29.14 -15.62
CA TYR A 45 12.14 -29.50 -15.25
C TYR A 45 12.48 -29.06 -13.83
N ASP A 46 12.04 -27.88 -13.39
CA ASP A 46 12.31 -27.40 -12.03
C ASP A 46 11.72 -28.33 -10.95
N ILE A 47 10.60 -29.00 -11.27
CA ILE A 47 10.00 -30.02 -10.41
C ILE A 47 10.55 -31.44 -10.64
N GLY A 48 11.58 -31.58 -11.47
CA GLY A 48 12.36 -32.81 -11.64
C GLY A 48 12.03 -33.67 -12.87
N TRP A 49 11.26 -33.14 -13.83
CA TRP A 49 11.10 -33.77 -15.14
C TRP A 49 12.37 -33.59 -15.99
N SER A 50 12.43 -34.32 -17.10
CA SER A 50 13.49 -34.22 -18.11
C SER A 50 12.90 -34.50 -19.48
N GLY A 51 13.50 -33.99 -20.55
CA GLY A 51 13.01 -34.22 -21.90
C GLY A 51 14.04 -33.95 -22.98
N ILE A 52 13.55 -33.77 -24.21
CA ILE A 52 14.37 -33.45 -25.38
C ILE A 52 14.04 -32.03 -25.83
N ASN A 53 15.05 -31.15 -25.89
CA ASN A 53 14.92 -29.80 -26.45
C ASN A 53 15.61 -29.76 -27.81
N ILE A 54 14.90 -29.35 -28.86
CA ILE A 54 15.44 -29.29 -30.22
C ILE A 54 15.47 -27.85 -30.69
N GLU A 55 16.68 -27.33 -30.93
CA GLU A 55 16.91 -25.92 -31.23
C GLU A 55 18.04 -25.72 -32.26
N PRO A 56 17.75 -25.27 -33.50
CA PRO A 56 18.74 -25.08 -34.56
C PRO A 56 19.66 -23.86 -34.38
N ILE A 57 19.27 -22.86 -33.59
CA ILE A 57 20.09 -21.68 -33.31
C ILE A 57 21.17 -22.05 -32.29
N LYS A 58 22.44 -21.91 -32.71
CA LYS A 58 23.58 -22.39 -31.93
C LYS A 58 23.73 -21.66 -30.59
N GLU A 59 23.45 -20.36 -30.57
CA GLU A 59 23.51 -19.54 -29.36
C GLU A 59 22.51 -20.04 -28.33
N CYS A 60 21.27 -20.29 -28.75
CA CYS A 60 20.21 -20.83 -27.91
C CYS A 60 20.53 -22.24 -27.42
N HIS A 61 21.00 -23.12 -28.30
CA HIS A 61 21.43 -24.47 -27.92
C HIS A 61 22.53 -24.47 -26.86
N ASN A 62 23.51 -23.56 -26.95
CA ASN A 62 24.56 -23.46 -25.93
C ASN A 62 24.01 -23.08 -24.55
N LEU A 63 22.93 -22.30 -24.48
CA LEU A 63 22.25 -21.97 -23.22
C LEU A 63 21.55 -23.20 -22.65
N PHE A 64 20.90 -24.00 -23.50
CA PHE A 64 20.32 -25.27 -23.10
C PHE A 64 21.38 -26.23 -22.52
N GLU A 65 22.55 -26.37 -23.14
CA GLU A 65 23.65 -27.19 -22.60
C GLU A 65 24.13 -26.73 -21.22
N GLN A 66 24.05 -25.43 -20.93
CA GLN A 66 24.49 -24.86 -19.65
C GLN A 66 23.44 -25.00 -18.54
N GLU A 67 22.17 -24.73 -18.85
CA GLU A 67 21.08 -24.61 -17.86
C GLU A 67 20.24 -25.89 -17.73
N ARG A 68 20.24 -26.75 -18.76
CA ARG A 68 19.34 -27.89 -18.93
C ARG A 68 20.09 -29.21 -19.00
N SER A 69 21.02 -29.42 -18.07
CA SER A 69 21.91 -30.58 -18.06
C SER A 69 21.23 -31.94 -17.83
N ARG A 70 19.96 -31.97 -17.38
CA ARG A 70 19.17 -33.23 -17.31
C ARG A 70 18.44 -33.55 -18.61
N ASP A 71 18.30 -32.56 -19.49
CA ASP A 71 17.64 -32.73 -20.78
C ASP A 71 18.64 -33.19 -21.83
N ILE A 72 18.12 -33.80 -22.89
CA ILE A 72 18.88 -34.04 -24.12
C ILE A 72 18.66 -32.82 -25.01
N ASN A 73 19.70 -32.01 -25.23
CA ASN A 73 19.58 -30.82 -26.06
C ASN A 73 20.23 -31.07 -27.44
N LEU A 74 19.51 -30.78 -28.52
CA LEU A 74 19.95 -31.11 -29.88
C LEU A 74 20.02 -29.85 -30.75
N ASN A 75 21.21 -29.57 -31.32
CA ASN A 75 21.40 -28.47 -32.26
C ASN A 75 21.08 -28.89 -33.71
N ILE A 76 19.80 -29.16 -33.96
CA ILE A 76 19.28 -29.60 -35.25
C ILE A 76 17.93 -28.93 -35.51
N ALA A 77 17.44 -29.00 -36.75
CA ALA A 77 16.04 -28.71 -37.08
C ALA A 77 15.27 -30.02 -37.34
N VAL A 78 13.94 -29.95 -37.27
CA VAL A 78 13.05 -31.11 -37.53
C VAL A 78 12.16 -30.82 -38.74
N SER A 79 11.97 -31.80 -39.61
CA SER A 79 11.07 -31.72 -40.76
C SER A 79 10.56 -33.11 -41.19
N ASN A 80 9.91 -33.23 -42.35
CA ASN A 80 9.44 -34.50 -42.92
C ASN A 80 10.51 -35.26 -43.71
N SER A 81 11.73 -34.74 -43.76
CA SER A 81 12.86 -35.36 -44.45
C SER A 81 14.18 -35.04 -43.75
N GLN A 82 15.16 -35.95 -43.91
CA GLN A 82 16.51 -35.78 -43.40
C GLN A 82 17.40 -35.03 -44.39
N GLY A 83 18.42 -34.34 -43.88
CA GLY A 83 19.45 -33.75 -44.71
C GLY A 83 20.11 -32.53 -44.08
N ASN A 84 20.68 -31.69 -44.93
CA ASN A 84 21.23 -30.39 -44.53
C ASN A 84 20.46 -29.32 -45.29
N LEU A 85 19.67 -28.51 -44.59
CA LEU A 85 18.84 -27.47 -45.20
C LEU A 85 19.33 -26.09 -44.81
N GLN A 86 18.98 -25.11 -45.64
CA GLN A 86 19.21 -23.70 -45.33
C GLN A 86 18.23 -23.27 -44.24
N PHE A 87 18.76 -22.72 -43.16
CA PHE A 87 18.02 -22.11 -42.07
C PHE A 87 18.12 -20.59 -42.17
N PHE A 88 17.00 -19.93 -41.97
CA PHE A 88 16.87 -18.47 -42.07
C PHE A 88 16.62 -17.92 -40.68
N GLN A 89 17.68 -17.46 -40.03
CA GLN A 89 17.61 -16.85 -38.70
C GLN A 89 17.23 -15.38 -38.82
N VAL A 90 16.18 -14.98 -38.11
CA VAL A 90 15.75 -13.57 -38.02
C VAL A 90 16.57 -12.87 -36.95
N ILE A 91 17.47 -11.99 -37.36
CA ILE A 91 18.39 -11.29 -36.45
C ILE A 91 17.60 -10.31 -35.57
N GLY A 92 17.75 -10.46 -34.25
CA GLY A 92 17.06 -9.64 -33.25
C GLY A 92 15.69 -10.18 -32.81
N GLN A 93 15.12 -11.16 -33.52
CA GLN A 93 13.91 -11.87 -33.09
C GLN A 93 14.04 -13.38 -33.40
N PRO A 94 14.91 -14.11 -32.68
CA PRO A 94 15.24 -15.50 -32.99
C PRO A 94 14.03 -16.44 -33.02
N GLY A 95 12.97 -16.13 -32.25
CA GLY A 95 11.70 -16.86 -32.27
C GLY A 95 11.12 -17.01 -33.67
N ASN A 96 11.22 -16.00 -34.54
CA ASN A 96 10.62 -16.01 -35.89
C ASN A 96 11.50 -16.73 -36.94
N SER A 97 12.45 -17.55 -36.53
CA SER A 97 13.42 -18.18 -37.43
C SER A 97 12.87 -19.50 -37.98
N THR A 98 13.07 -19.75 -39.28
CA THR A 98 12.43 -20.89 -39.94
C THR A 98 13.29 -21.49 -41.05
N LEU A 99 12.98 -22.71 -41.47
CA LEU A 99 13.53 -23.32 -42.69
C LEU A 99 12.81 -22.80 -43.95
N ASN A 100 11.67 -22.11 -43.81
CA ASN A 100 10.91 -21.59 -44.94
C ASN A 100 11.37 -20.18 -45.34
N LYS A 101 12.04 -20.10 -46.50
CA LYS A 101 12.56 -18.84 -47.05
C LYS A 101 11.48 -17.77 -47.24
N GLU A 102 10.30 -18.13 -47.75
CA GLU A 102 9.26 -17.16 -48.08
C GLU A 102 8.67 -16.53 -46.82
N ILE A 103 8.47 -17.36 -45.77
CA ILE A 103 8.03 -16.90 -44.45
C ILE A 103 9.10 -15.99 -43.84
N ALA A 104 10.36 -16.41 -43.85
CA ALA A 104 11.46 -15.60 -43.30
C ALA A 104 11.63 -14.26 -44.03
N ASP A 105 11.60 -14.26 -45.37
CA ASP A 105 11.72 -13.05 -46.20
C ASP A 105 10.52 -12.11 -45.94
N LYS A 106 9.30 -12.65 -45.80
CA LYS A 106 8.09 -11.87 -45.46
C LYS A 106 8.22 -11.21 -44.08
N ILE A 107 8.58 -11.98 -43.05
CA ILE A 107 8.74 -11.46 -41.68
C ILE A 107 9.83 -10.39 -41.63
N ALA A 108 10.97 -10.62 -42.30
CA ALA A 108 12.05 -9.65 -42.38
C ALA A 108 11.62 -8.36 -43.08
N GLN A 109 10.82 -8.45 -44.15
CA GLN A 109 10.31 -7.29 -44.88
C GLN A 109 9.28 -6.49 -44.08
N GLU A 110 8.30 -7.16 -43.46
CA GLU A 110 7.23 -6.52 -42.68
C GLU A 110 7.77 -5.84 -41.41
N LYS A 111 8.77 -6.46 -40.76
CA LYS A 111 9.35 -5.96 -39.51
C LYS A 111 10.63 -5.13 -39.70
N GLY A 112 11.13 -4.98 -40.93
CA GLY A 112 12.37 -4.25 -41.23
C GLY A 112 13.64 -4.90 -40.64
N LEU A 113 13.66 -6.23 -40.52
CA LEU A 113 14.74 -7.00 -39.89
C LEU A 113 15.69 -7.63 -40.90
N LYS A 114 16.87 -8.07 -40.42
CA LYS A 114 17.88 -8.74 -41.25
C LYS A 114 17.80 -10.26 -41.08
N LEU A 115 18.11 -10.99 -42.15
CA LEU A 115 18.23 -12.45 -42.13
C LEU A 115 19.69 -12.88 -42.13
N SER A 116 20.04 -13.82 -41.26
CA SER A 116 21.25 -14.64 -41.38
C SER A 116 20.89 -15.99 -41.97
N ARG A 117 21.75 -16.52 -42.83
CA ARG A 117 21.50 -17.75 -43.59
C ARG A 117 22.67 -18.70 -43.41
N TYR A 118 22.40 -19.88 -42.89
CA TYR A 118 23.39 -20.93 -42.71
C TYR A 118 22.75 -22.30 -42.82
N THR A 119 23.57 -23.32 -43.01
CA THR A 119 23.12 -24.70 -43.14
C THR A 119 23.02 -25.37 -41.79
N VAL A 120 21.91 -26.04 -41.52
CA VAL A 120 21.68 -26.85 -40.30
C VAL A 120 21.36 -28.29 -40.67
N SER A 121 21.74 -29.21 -39.78
CA SER A 121 21.34 -30.61 -39.88
C SER A 121 19.84 -30.74 -39.58
N VAL A 122 19.13 -31.51 -40.40
CA VAL A 122 17.70 -31.74 -40.30
C VAL A 122 17.46 -33.24 -40.14
N LYS A 123 16.68 -33.61 -39.12
CA LYS A 123 16.20 -34.98 -38.89
C LYS A 123 14.67 -35.01 -38.95
N THR A 124 14.11 -36.21 -39.11
CA THR A 124 12.69 -36.43 -38.88
C THR A 124 12.40 -36.61 -37.38
N LEU A 125 11.20 -36.25 -36.93
CA LEU A 125 10.81 -36.47 -35.53
C LEU A 125 10.89 -37.96 -35.16
N ALA A 126 10.55 -38.86 -36.08
CA ALA A 126 10.69 -40.30 -35.88
C ALA A 126 12.13 -40.74 -35.59
N GLU A 127 13.13 -40.17 -36.27
CA GLU A 127 14.55 -40.50 -36.03
C GLU A 127 15.03 -40.00 -34.67
N VAL A 128 14.67 -38.76 -34.31
CA VAL A 128 14.97 -38.21 -32.98
C VAL A 128 14.37 -39.11 -31.90
N CYS A 129 13.11 -39.51 -32.06
CA CYS A 129 12.47 -40.40 -31.11
C CYS A 129 13.12 -41.78 -31.06
N ASN A 130 13.45 -42.40 -32.20
CA ASN A 130 14.13 -43.69 -32.25
C ASN A 130 15.51 -43.69 -31.58
N GLU A 131 16.21 -42.55 -31.62
CA GLU A 131 17.56 -42.43 -31.06
C GLU A 131 17.57 -42.13 -29.57
N TYR A 132 16.61 -41.34 -29.08
CA TYR A 132 16.67 -40.74 -27.74
C TYR A 132 15.48 -41.03 -26.83
N VAL A 133 14.37 -41.56 -27.35
CA VAL A 133 13.16 -41.80 -26.55
C VAL A 133 13.06 -43.28 -26.16
N ASP A 134 13.19 -43.54 -24.85
CA ASP A 134 13.09 -44.86 -24.24
C ASP A 134 11.90 -44.99 -23.27
N GLN A 135 11.11 -43.93 -23.12
CA GLN A 135 9.98 -43.82 -22.19
C GLN A 135 8.76 -43.15 -22.83
N LYS A 136 7.63 -43.16 -22.12
CA LYS A 136 6.40 -42.54 -22.60
C LYS A 136 6.56 -41.02 -22.69
N ILE A 137 6.16 -40.44 -23.82
CA ILE A 137 6.11 -38.98 -24.00
C ILE A 137 4.81 -38.45 -23.38
N ASP A 138 4.94 -37.56 -22.40
CA ASP A 138 3.81 -36.92 -21.74
C ASP A 138 3.25 -35.78 -22.57
N PHE A 139 4.10 -34.86 -23.04
CA PHE A 139 3.66 -33.88 -24.03
C PHE A 139 4.75 -33.57 -25.06
N LEU A 140 4.30 -33.17 -26.24
CA LEU A 140 5.13 -32.72 -27.36
C LEU A 140 4.66 -31.31 -27.77
N LYS A 141 5.56 -30.32 -27.66
CA LYS A 141 5.36 -28.97 -28.18
C LYS A 141 6.02 -28.85 -29.56
N ILE A 142 5.30 -28.26 -30.51
CA ILE A 142 5.80 -27.95 -31.85
C ILE A 142 5.51 -26.49 -32.15
N ASP A 143 6.56 -25.72 -32.37
CA ASP A 143 6.52 -24.37 -32.92
C ASP A 143 7.80 -24.18 -33.73
N VAL A 144 7.65 -24.16 -35.06
CA VAL A 144 8.78 -24.05 -35.99
C VAL A 144 8.50 -22.98 -37.04
N GLU A 145 7.67 -22.00 -36.67
CA GLU A 145 7.32 -20.83 -37.46
C GLU A 145 6.86 -21.19 -38.88
N GLY A 146 5.75 -21.92 -38.97
CA GLY A 146 5.03 -22.20 -40.21
C GLY A 146 5.41 -23.49 -40.94
N LEU A 147 6.09 -24.41 -40.25
CA LEU A 147 6.45 -25.74 -40.77
C LEU A 147 5.98 -26.90 -39.88
N GLU A 148 4.96 -26.65 -39.06
CA GLU A 148 4.44 -27.61 -38.07
C GLU A 148 3.88 -28.87 -38.75
N GLU A 149 3.24 -28.72 -39.91
CA GLU A 149 2.73 -29.86 -40.69
C GLU A 149 3.86 -30.79 -41.14
N GLN A 150 5.02 -30.24 -41.53
CA GLN A 150 6.17 -31.03 -41.96
C GLN A 150 6.81 -31.77 -40.78
N VAL A 151 6.90 -31.16 -39.60
CA VAL A 151 7.36 -31.85 -38.38
C VAL A 151 6.43 -33.02 -38.07
N ILE A 152 5.11 -32.81 -38.18
CA ILE A 152 4.11 -33.84 -37.89
C ILE A 152 4.17 -34.99 -38.90
N LEU A 153 4.29 -34.70 -40.18
CA LEU A 153 4.45 -35.71 -41.24
C LEU A 153 5.76 -36.51 -41.10
N GLY A 154 6.78 -35.95 -40.45
CA GLY A 154 8.03 -36.63 -40.11
C GLY A 154 7.97 -37.52 -38.86
N GLY A 155 6.84 -37.58 -38.15
CA GLY A 155 6.65 -38.40 -36.96
C GLY A 155 6.18 -39.82 -37.25
N ASN A 156 6.48 -40.77 -36.35
CA ASN A 156 5.91 -42.11 -36.37
C ASN A 156 4.91 -42.29 -35.22
N TRP A 157 3.66 -41.94 -35.51
CA TRP A 157 2.53 -41.90 -34.57
C TRP A 157 1.94 -43.26 -34.20
N GLU A 158 2.44 -44.36 -34.79
CA GLU A 158 2.09 -45.72 -34.37
C GLU A 158 2.98 -46.20 -33.23
N ILE A 159 4.22 -45.68 -33.16
CA ILE A 159 5.24 -46.10 -32.18
C ILE A 159 5.37 -45.06 -31.06
N PHE A 160 5.55 -43.80 -31.41
CA PHE A 160 5.72 -42.70 -30.46
C PHE A 160 4.41 -41.93 -30.36
N ARG A 161 3.71 -42.15 -29.24
CA ARG A 161 2.39 -41.55 -28.97
C ARG A 161 2.44 -40.63 -27.76
N PRO A 162 2.77 -39.34 -27.94
CA PRO A 162 2.62 -38.35 -26.88
C PRO A 162 1.20 -38.29 -26.35
N THR A 163 1.06 -38.13 -25.03
CA THR A 163 -0.26 -38.03 -24.39
C THR A 163 -0.97 -36.73 -24.81
N ILE A 164 -0.24 -35.62 -24.82
CA ILE A 164 -0.71 -34.31 -25.28
C ILE A 164 0.18 -33.78 -26.40
N LEU A 165 -0.42 -33.21 -27.44
CA LEU A 165 0.27 -32.40 -28.46
C LEU A 165 -0.14 -30.94 -28.27
N VAL A 166 0.85 -30.05 -28.26
CA VAL A 166 0.66 -28.60 -28.26
C VAL A 166 1.30 -28.07 -29.53
N ILE A 167 0.50 -27.52 -30.45
CA ILE A 167 0.95 -27.22 -31.81
C ILE A 167 0.55 -25.79 -32.14
N GLU A 168 1.52 -24.95 -32.47
CA GLU A 168 1.21 -23.61 -32.97
C GLU A 168 0.54 -23.70 -34.35
N THR A 169 -0.67 -23.17 -34.49
CA THR A 169 -1.42 -23.29 -35.75
C THR A 169 -1.88 -21.95 -36.31
N THR A 170 -1.23 -20.87 -35.90
CA THR A 170 -1.49 -19.50 -36.36
C THR A 170 -0.38 -18.96 -37.26
N LEU A 171 -0.70 -17.99 -38.12
CA LEU A 171 0.31 -17.23 -38.84
C LEU A 171 1.13 -16.43 -37.82
N SER A 172 2.45 -16.48 -37.95
CA SER A 172 3.41 -15.82 -37.06
C SER A 172 2.98 -14.40 -36.67
N GLY A 173 2.88 -14.14 -35.36
CA GLY A 173 2.50 -12.84 -34.81
C GLY A 173 1.01 -12.45 -34.98
N THR A 174 0.12 -13.39 -35.33
CA THR A 174 -1.32 -13.15 -35.47
C THR A 174 -2.14 -14.25 -34.78
N ASN A 175 -3.44 -14.03 -34.60
CA ASN A 175 -4.39 -15.07 -34.18
C ASN A 175 -5.13 -15.71 -35.37
N ILE A 176 -4.63 -15.52 -36.59
CA ILE A 176 -5.22 -16.07 -37.82
C ILE A 176 -4.68 -17.48 -38.01
N ARG A 177 -5.56 -18.47 -38.06
CA ARG A 177 -5.17 -19.88 -38.25
C ARG A 177 -4.55 -20.11 -39.63
N CYS A 178 -3.48 -20.89 -39.67
CA CYS A 178 -2.89 -21.42 -40.89
C CYS A 178 -3.85 -22.42 -41.55
N GLU A 179 -3.99 -22.35 -42.87
CA GLU A 179 -4.65 -23.42 -43.64
C GLU A 179 -3.68 -24.60 -43.75
N ASN A 180 -3.97 -25.71 -43.04
CA ASN A 180 -3.14 -26.92 -43.04
C ASN A 180 -3.98 -28.20 -42.84
N ASN A 181 -3.39 -29.36 -43.11
CA ASN A 181 -4.07 -30.66 -42.97
C ASN A 181 -3.84 -31.34 -41.61
N ILE A 182 -3.22 -30.64 -40.66
CA ILE A 182 -2.85 -31.19 -39.34
C ILE A 182 -4.04 -31.82 -38.61
N PRO A 183 -5.23 -31.16 -38.49
CA PRO A 183 -6.35 -31.74 -37.76
C PRO A 183 -6.85 -33.04 -38.38
N VAL A 184 -6.90 -33.13 -39.71
CA VAL A 184 -7.35 -34.32 -40.44
C VAL A 184 -6.36 -35.46 -40.27
N PHE A 185 -5.06 -35.17 -40.38
CA PHE A 185 -4.00 -36.17 -40.23
C PHE A 185 -3.94 -36.75 -38.82
N LEU A 186 -3.94 -35.90 -37.79
CA LEU A 186 -3.87 -36.33 -36.39
C LEU A 186 -5.13 -37.09 -35.97
N MET A 187 -6.32 -36.67 -36.42
CA MET A 187 -7.56 -37.42 -36.19
C MET A 187 -7.49 -38.83 -36.78
N ALA A 188 -6.95 -39.00 -37.99
CA ALA A 188 -6.73 -40.32 -38.60
C ALA A 188 -5.70 -41.18 -37.84
N LYS A 189 -4.88 -40.56 -36.97
CA LYS A 189 -3.92 -41.22 -36.07
C LYS A 189 -4.45 -41.39 -34.64
N GLY A 190 -5.75 -41.17 -34.41
CA GLY A 190 -6.38 -41.36 -33.10
C GLY A 190 -6.01 -40.27 -32.11
N TYR A 191 -5.95 -39.01 -32.56
CA TYR A 191 -5.85 -37.83 -31.71
C TYR A 191 -7.12 -36.99 -31.80
N GLN A 192 -7.63 -36.56 -30.66
CA GLN A 192 -8.76 -35.66 -30.57
C GLN A 192 -8.27 -34.25 -30.21
N LYS A 193 -8.72 -33.25 -30.98
CA LYS A 193 -8.52 -31.84 -30.61
C LYS A 193 -9.40 -31.48 -29.41
N VAL A 194 -8.80 -30.90 -28.38
CA VAL A 194 -9.48 -30.62 -27.09
C VAL A 194 -9.51 -29.14 -26.72
N PHE A 195 -8.57 -28.33 -27.21
CA PHE A 195 -8.51 -26.91 -26.87
C PHE A 195 -7.83 -26.08 -27.96
N PHE A 196 -8.12 -24.77 -27.93
CA PHE A 196 -7.37 -23.75 -28.65
C PHE A 196 -7.21 -22.55 -27.74
N ASP A 197 -5.97 -22.17 -27.45
CA ASP A 197 -5.65 -21.08 -26.53
C ASP A 197 -5.56 -19.70 -27.21
N GLY A 198 -5.82 -19.65 -28.52
CA GLY A 198 -5.66 -18.45 -29.35
C GLY A 198 -4.45 -18.49 -30.28
N ILE A 199 -3.48 -19.38 -30.02
CA ILE A 199 -2.22 -19.56 -30.78
C ILE A 199 -2.01 -21.06 -31.07
N ASN A 200 -2.07 -21.89 -30.03
CA ASN A 200 -1.82 -23.32 -30.08
C ASN A 200 -3.12 -24.14 -30.10
N ASP A 201 -3.16 -25.15 -30.95
CA ASP A 201 -4.12 -26.24 -30.87
C ASP A 201 -3.59 -27.38 -29.98
N TYR A 202 -4.44 -27.86 -29.08
CA TYR A 202 -4.14 -28.96 -28.18
C TYR A 202 -4.85 -30.23 -28.63
N TYR A 203 -4.11 -31.33 -28.72
CA TYR A 203 -4.64 -32.64 -29.04
C TYR A 203 -4.30 -33.64 -27.94
N ILE A 204 -5.23 -34.57 -27.69
CA ILE A 204 -5.05 -35.69 -26.77
C ILE A 204 -5.14 -37.00 -27.55
N SER A 205 -4.27 -37.95 -27.23
CA SER A 205 -4.35 -39.30 -27.78
C SER A 205 -5.65 -39.98 -27.30
N GLU A 206 -6.37 -40.70 -28.16
CA GLU A 206 -7.64 -41.37 -27.82
C GLU A 206 -7.57 -42.21 -26.53
N GLU A 207 -6.46 -42.91 -26.31
CA GLU A 207 -6.21 -43.72 -25.11
C GLU A 207 -6.13 -42.91 -23.79
N SER A 208 -6.03 -41.58 -23.88
CA SER A 208 -5.97 -40.65 -22.75
C SER A 208 -7.14 -39.64 -22.74
N GLY A 209 -8.25 -40.00 -23.41
CA GLY A 209 -9.44 -39.16 -23.56
C GLY A 209 -10.02 -38.61 -22.25
N ASP A 210 -9.86 -39.32 -21.13
CA ASP A 210 -10.32 -38.86 -19.80
C ASP A 210 -9.65 -37.55 -19.34
N LEU A 211 -8.50 -37.20 -19.90
CA LEU A 211 -7.80 -35.95 -19.61
C LEU A 211 -8.40 -34.75 -20.35
N ALA A 212 -9.26 -34.96 -21.36
CA ALA A 212 -9.89 -33.88 -22.12
C ALA A 212 -10.72 -32.94 -21.23
N LYS A 213 -11.26 -33.45 -20.10
CA LYS A 213 -12.04 -32.64 -19.15
C LYS A 213 -11.26 -31.45 -18.58
N TYR A 214 -9.93 -31.55 -18.45
CA TYR A 214 -9.07 -30.47 -17.94
C TYR A 214 -8.93 -29.30 -18.91
N PHE A 215 -9.32 -29.51 -20.18
CA PHE A 215 -9.32 -28.50 -21.24
C PHE A 215 -10.69 -27.81 -21.43
N SER A 216 -11.69 -28.17 -20.63
CA SER A 216 -13.06 -27.62 -20.77
C SER A 216 -13.16 -26.12 -20.46
N PHE A 217 -12.13 -25.55 -19.82
CA PHE A 217 -12.09 -24.16 -19.40
C PHE A 217 -10.73 -23.55 -19.74
N PRO A 218 -10.68 -22.26 -20.12
CA PRO A 218 -9.42 -21.55 -20.26
C PRO A 218 -8.68 -21.47 -18.92
N ILE A 219 -7.42 -21.07 -18.99
CA ILE A 219 -6.60 -20.77 -17.81
C ILE A 219 -7.27 -19.67 -17.00
N ASN A 220 -7.31 -19.85 -15.70
CA ASN A 220 -7.96 -18.91 -14.79
C ASN A 220 -7.28 -18.93 -13.41
N VAL A 221 -7.77 -18.12 -12.49
CA VAL A 221 -7.17 -17.93 -11.16
C VAL A 221 -7.11 -19.23 -10.33
N LEU A 222 -7.87 -20.27 -10.66
CA LEU A 222 -7.86 -21.56 -9.96
C LEU A 222 -6.65 -22.44 -10.31
N ASP A 223 -5.85 -22.06 -11.30
CA ASP A 223 -4.64 -22.80 -11.70
C ASP A 223 -3.44 -22.54 -10.77
N ASP A 224 -3.54 -21.58 -9.84
CA ASP A 224 -2.54 -21.28 -8.79
C ASP A 224 -1.11 -21.16 -9.34
N TYR A 225 -0.93 -20.20 -10.27
CA TYR A 225 0.35 -19.92 -10.91
C TYR A 225 0.78 -18.45 -10.79
N MET A 226 2.08 -18.22 -10.96
CA MET A 226 2.69 -16.89 -11.03
C MET A 226 3.51 -16.79 -12.33
N ASP A 227 3.29 -15.72 -13.09
CA ASP A 227 4.04 -15.45 -14.32
C ASP A 227 5.50 -15.10 -13.98
N TYR A 228 6.46 -15.83 -14.54
CA TYR A 228 7.89 -15.62 -14.38
C TYR A 228 8.30 -14.20 -14.78
N ARG A 229 7.68 -13.61 -15.81
CA ARG A 229 7.97 -12.23 -16.25
C ARG A 229 7.50 -11.21 -15.20
N LEU A 230 6.39 -11.48 -14.51
CA LEU A 230 5.95 -10.65 -13.39
C LEU A 230 6.86 -10.85 -12.18
N LEU A 231 7.29 -12.08 -11.90
CA LEU A 231 8.24 -12.38 -10.83
C LEU A 231 9.60 -11.71 -11.11
N GLU A 232 10.13 -11.82 -12.32
CA GLU A 232 11.37 -11.17 -12.73
C GLU A 232 11.18 -9.66 -12.84
N LYS A 233 10.02 -9.14 -13.21
CA LYS A 233 9.75 -7.70 -13.15
C LYS A 233 9.66 -7.23 -11.71
N GLN A 234 9.07 -7.97 -10.78
CA GLN A 234 9.07 -7.65 -9.35
C GLN A 234 10.47 -7.79 -8.75
N ARG A 235 11.26 -8.77 -9.19
CA ARG A 235 12.66 -8.93 -8.81
C ARG A 235 13.54 -7.88 -9.46
N ALA A 236 13.27 -7.45 -10.68
CA ALA A 236 13.98 -6.42 -11.41
C ALA A 236 13.53 -5.04 -10.93
N GLU A 237 12.31 -4.84 -10.47
CA GLU A 237 11.86 -3.64 -9.77
C GLU A 237 12.43 -3.61 -8.36
N ARG A 238 12.58 -4.77 -7.70
CA ARG A 238 13.38 -4.93 -6.49
C ARG A 238 14.86 -4.71 -6.75
N ILE A 239 15.43 -5.22 -7.83
CA ILE A 239 16.84 -5.05 -8.21
C ILE A 239 17.05 -3.64 -8.74
N ILE A 240 16.06 -2.98 -9.34
CA ILE A 240 16.10 -1.57 -9.74
C ILE A 240 15.99 -0.70 -8.49
N GLN A 241 15.14 -1.07 -7.52
CA GLN A 241 15.11 -0.50 -6.16
C GLN A 241 16.41 -0.76 -5.38
N LEU A 242 17.09 -1.90 -5.58
CA LEU A 242 18.40 -2.27 -5.03
C LEU A 242 19.58 -1.76 -5.89
N SER A 243 19.36 -1.32 -7.13
CA SER A 243 20.38 -0.74 -8.03
C SER A 243 20.32 0.78 -8.04
N SER A 244 19.26 1.36 -7.48
CA SER A 244 19.35 2.66 -6.80
C SER A 244 20.17 2.61 -5.50
N GLN A 245 20.71 1.43 -5.14
CA GLN A 245 21.82 1.21 -4.22
C GLN A 245 23.14 0.82 -4.95
N ASP A 246 23.17 0.71 -6.28
CA ASP A 246 24.37 0.40 -7.08
C ASP A 246 25.19 1.66 -7.42
N ASN A 247 25.65 2.34 -6.37
CA ASN A 247 27.00 2.92 -6.41
C ASN A 247 27.98 2.11 -5.55
N ILE A 248 27.63 0.86 -5.23
CA ILE A 248 28.52 -0.11 -4.58
C ILE A 248 29.21 -1.00 -5.63
N ASP A 249 28.63 -1.21 -6.83
CA ASP A 249 29.23 -2.06 -7.86
C ASP A 249 30.46 -1.44 -8.57
N THR A 250 30.61 -0.11 -8.57
CA THR A 250 31.83 0.58 -9.01
C THR A 250 32.99 0.50 -8.00
N GLN A 251 32.74 0.06 -6.75
CA GLN A 251 33.79 -0.26 -5.77
C GLN A 251 33.96 -1.78 -5.52
N LEU A 252 32.93 -2.60 -5.74
CA LEU A 252 33.02 -4.06 -5.60
C LEU A 252 33.78 -4.75 -6.75
N GLY A 253 33.80 -4.15 -7.94
CA GLY A 253 34.55 -4.65 -9.11
C GLY A 253 36.07 -4.67 -8.96
N ARG A 254 36.64 -4.24 -7.82
CA ARG A 254 38.10 -4.30 -7.58
C ARG A 254 38.57 -4.91 -6.25
N LEU A 255 37.71 -5.30 -5.31
CA LEU A 255 38.20 -5.78 -4.00
C LEU A 255 37.48 -6.98 -3.34
N ILE A 256 36.52 -7.66 -3.98
CA ILE A 256 36.02 -8.94 -3.46
C ILE A 256 36.49 -10.11 -4.33
N THR A 257 37.65 -10.66 -3.97
CA THR A 257 37.83 -12.11 -4.04
C THR A 257 37.13 -12.71 -2.82
N PRO A 258 36.09 -13.57 -2.98
CA PRO A 258 35.46 -14.21 -1.84
C PRO A 258 36.47 -15.15 -1.15
N THR A 259 36.78 -14.90 0.12
CA THR A 259 37.49 -15.88 0.95
C THR A 259 36.54 -17.02 1.33
N PRO A 260 37.01 -18.27 1.46
CA PRO A 260 36.13 -19.45 1.47
C PRO A 260 35.28 -19.69 2.74
N ASP A 261 35.31 -18.82 3.75
CA ASP A 261 34.83 -19.15 5.11
C ASP A 261 33.41 -18.66 5.47
N THR A 262 32.78 -17.79 4.68
CA THR A 262 31.41 -17.30 4.96
C THR A 262 30.32 -18.35 4.71
N ARG A 263 30.58 -19.40 3.92
CA ARG A 263 29.63 -20.50 3.67
C ARG A 263 29.53 -21.53 4.79
N LYS A 264 30.39 -21.47 5.82
CA LYS A 264 30.36 -22.44 6.93
C LYS A 264 29.45 -22.03 8.10
N ILE A 265 29.15 -20.74 8.27
CA ILE A 265 28.40 -20.26 9.44
C ILE A 265 26.89 -20.49 9.26
N THR A 266 26.38 -20.52 8.03
CA THR A 266 24.95 -20.72 7.72
C THR A 266 24.43 -22.15 7.94
N LYS A 267 25.30 -23.11 8.30
CA LYS A 267 24.94 -24.53 8.40
C LYS A 267 24.83 -25.09 9.83
N ILE A 268 25.03 -24.28 10.88
CA ILE A 268 25.06 -24.77 12.27
C ILE A 268 23.80 -24.44 13.11
N TYR A 269 22.92 -23.53 12.69
CA TYR A 269 21.84 -23.04 13.58
C TYR A 269 20.41 -23.32 13.07
N LYS A 270 20.11 -24.58 12.76
CA LYS A 270 18.74 -25.05 12.44
C LYS A 270 18.17 -26.07 13.45
N SER A 271 18.69 -26.12 14.67
CA SER A 271 18.12 -26.98 15.71
C SER A 271 18.19 -26.34 17.10
N SER A 272 17.14 -25.63 17.48
CA SER A 272 16.74 -25.48 18.88
C SER A 272 15.24 -25.20 18.94
N ASN A 273 14.56 -26.02 19.74
CA ASN A 273 13.11 -26.19 19.81
C ASN A 273 12.35 -24.89 20.12
N LYS A 274 11.18 -24.75 19.49
CA LYS A 274 10.28 -23.58 19.53
C LYS A 274 9.22 -23.63 20.66
N GLU A 275 9.39 -24.45 21.69
CA GLU A 275 8.28 -24.77 22.62
C GLU A 275 8.46 -24.42 24.12
N ASP A 276 9.56 -23.78 24.56
CA ASP A 276 9.81 -23.57 26.02
C ASP A 276 9.97 -22.09 26.48
N TYR A 277 9.21 -21.15 25.90
CA TYR A 277 9.23 -19.74 26.38
C TYR A 277 7.83 -19.17 26.62
N LEU A 278 7.06 -19.83 27.49
CA LEU A 278 5.85 -19.30 28.12
C LEU A 278 6.07 -19.20 29.63
N SER A 279 6.94 -18.27 30.07
CA SER A 279 6.91 -17.76 31.43
C SER A 279 6.60 -16.26 31.39
N VAL A 280 5.30 -15.96 31.38
CA VAL A 280 4.79 -14.60 31.53
C VAL A 280 5.07 -14.17 32.98
N ALA A 281 6.17 -13.47 33.20
CA ALA A 281 6.33 -12.67 34.41
C ALA A 281 5.26 -11.56 34.40
N ASN A 282 4.67 -11.31 35.56
CA ASN A 282 3.51 -10.45 35.74
C ASN A 282 3.91 -8.96 35.55
N ASN A 283 4.01 -8.48 34.30
CA ASN A 283 4.45 -7.14 33.91
C ASN A 283 3.32 -6.07 33.98
N ALA A 284 2.39 -6.22 34.93
CA ALA A 284 1.27 -5.31 35.09
C ALA A 284 1.76 -3.91 35.49
N GLY A 285 1.74 -2.96 34.54
CA GLY A 285 2.05 -1.54 34.77
C GLY A 285 3.19 -0.94 33.92
N GLN A 286 3.99 -1.76 33.22
CA GLN A 286 5.04 -1.25 32.32
C GLN A 286 4.47 -0.76 30.98
N ILE A 287 5.20 0.13 30.30
CA ILE A 287 4.91 0.57 28.93
C ILE A 287 5.52 -0.45 27.97
N LYS A 288 4.68 -1.15 27.20
CA LYS A 288 5.09 -2.16 26.23
C LYS A 288 5.43 -1.52 24.89
N ILE A 289 6.71 -1.51 24.54
CA ILE A 289 7.24 -0.82 23.36
C ILE A 289 7.77 -1.85 22.38
N ALA A 290 7.24 -1.85 21.16
CA ALA A 290 7.89 -2.48 20.02
C ALA A 290 8.88 -1.47 19.41
N LEU A 291 10.18 -1.73 19.58
CA LEU A 291 11.25 -0.90 19.02
C LEU A 291 11.76 -1.52 17.72
N ASP A 292 11.73 -0.75 16.65
CA ASP A 292 12.31 -1.13 15.37
C ASP A 292 13.83 -0.96 15.40
N ILE A 293 14.55 -2.06 15.19
CA ILE A 293 16.02 -2.10 15.24
C ILE A 293 16.65 -2.35 13.86
N ALA A 294 15.93 -2.15 12.76
CA ALA A 294 16.43 -2.39 11.41
C ALA A 294 17.78 -1.72 11.13
N VAL A 295 17.98 -0.48 11.63
CA VAL A 295 19.25 0.25 11.48
C VAL A 295 20.43 -0.45 12.17
N LEU A 296 20.19 -1.14 13.29
CA LEU A 296 21.22 -1.89 14.01
C LEU A 296 21.61 -3.17 13.26
N GLY A 297 20.63 -3.85 12.66
CA GLY A 297 20.86 -4.95 11.73
C GLY A 297 21.68 -4.52 10.52
N LEU A 298 21.36 -3.38 9.90
CA LEU A 298 22.12 -2.85 8.77
C LEU A 298 23.59 -2.57 9.14
N GLY A 299 23.84 -1.96 10.30
CA GLY A 299 25.18 -1.71 10.83
C GLY A 299 26.00 -2.98 11.12
N THR A 300 25.36 -4.15 11.17
CA THR A 300 26.01 -5.45 11.34
C THR A 300 26.51 -6.03 10.02
N ILE A 301 25.84 -5.72 8.92
CA ILE A 301 26.23 -6.15 7.57
C ILE A 301 27.22 -5.16 6.95
N LEU A 302 27.05 -3.86 7.23
CA LEU A 302 27.81 -2.76 6.64
C LEU A 302 28.38 -1.87 7.75
N GLU A 303 29.69 -1.94 7.97
CA GLU A 303 30.38 -1.13 9.00
C GLU A 303 30.16 0.38 8.78
N THR A 304 30.10 0.82 7.53
CA THR A 304 29.82 2.22 7.15
C THR A 304 28.40 2.68 7.48
N ALA A 305 27.48 1.78 7.79
CA ALA A 305 26.12 2.11 8.20
C ALA A 305 26.00 2.45 9.70
N LYS A 306 27.08 2.32 10.48
CA LYS A 306 27.15 2.75 11.90
C LYS A 306 27.24 4.28 12.03
N THR A 307 26.23 4.96 11.50
CA THR A 307 26.12 6.43 11.45
C THR A 307 25.56 6.99 12.77
N GLY A 308 25.31 8.31 12.82
CA GLY A 308 24.61 8.93 13.94
C GLY A 308 23.25 8.26 14.24
N VAL A 309 22.49 7.87 13.21
CA VAL A 309 21.18 7.21 13.36
C VAL A 309 21.31 5.86 14.06
N PHE A 310 22.37 5.11 13.75
CA PHE A 310 22.68 3.85 14.45
C PHE A 310 22.87 4.10 15.95
N ARG A 311 23.66 5.13 16.32
CA ARG A 311 23.90 5.48 17.73
C ARG A 311 22.60 5.89 18.44
N VAL A 312 21.76 6.68 17.79
CA VAL A 312 20.45 7.11 18.34
C VAL A 312 19.60 5.91 18.78
N ILE A 313 19.48 4.88 17.93
CA ILE A 313 18.71 3.67 18.24
C ILE A 313 19.45 2.76 19.23
N GLU A 314 20.78 2.65 19.12
CA GLU A 314 21.60 1.86 20.04
C GLU A 314 21.49 2.36 21.49
N TYR A 315 21.68 3.65 21.74
CA TYR A 315 21.59 4.20 23.10
C TYR A 315 20.15 4.24 23.62
N LEU A 316 19.16 4.40 22.73
CA LEU A 316 17.77 4.24 23.12
C LEU A 316 17.51 2.81 23.63
N LEU A 317 17.90 1.79 22.87
CA LEU A 317 17.76 0.39 23.26
C LEU A 317 18.45 0.10 24.60
N LYS A 318 19.71 0.53 24.76
CA LYS A 318 20.50 0.42 26.00
C LYS A 318 19.74 1.00 27.21
N GLY A 319 19.16 2.19 27.04
CA GLY A 319 18.43 2.88 28.10
C GLY A 319 17.07 2.24 28.43
N LEU A 320 16.31 1.84 27.41
CA LEU A 320 14.97 1.29 27.61
C LEU A 320 14.98 -0.06 28.32
N ILE A 321 15.92 -0.95 28.02
CA ILE A 321 16.03 -2.26 28.69
C ILE A 321 16.36 -2.10 30.17
N LYS A 322 17.10 -1.05 30.55
CA LYS A 322 17.45 -0.75 31.94
C LYS A 322 16.33 -0.04 32.70
N SER A 323 15.31 0.45 32.01
CA SER A 323 14.22 1.22 32.63
C SER A 323 13.17 0.29 33.26
N PRO A 324 12.85 0.45 34.55
CA PRO A 324 11.77 -0.32 35.18
C PRO A 324 10.38 0.07 34.66
N ARG A 325 10.26 1.19 33.93
CA ARG A 325 8.99 1.70 33.39
C ARG A 325 8.63 1.08 32.04
N CYS A 326 9.59 0.48 31.34
CA CYS A 326 9.44 0.02 29.96
C CYS A 326 9.61 -1.50 29.87
N HIS A 327 8.85 -2.11 28.98
CA HIS A 327 9.05 -3.48 28.54
C HIS A 327 9.26 -3.46 27.02
N VAL A 328 10.42 -3.92 26.54
CA VAL A 328 10.85 -3.74 25.15
C VAL A 328 10.71 -5.04 24.37
N TYR A 329 10.00 -4.97 23.25
CA TYR A 329 9.94 -5.99 22.20
C TYR A 329 10.77 -5.50 21.01
N LEU A 330 11.71 -6.34 20.54
CA LEU A 330 12.54 -5.98 19.39
C LEU A 330 11.87 -6.44 18.10
N CYS A 331 11.88 -5.60 17.09
CA CYS A 331 11.34 -5.95 15.78
C CYS A 331 12.12 -5.30 14.64
N THR A 332 11.84 -5.73 13.42
CA THR A 332 12.31 -5.07 12.21
C THR A 332 11.16 -4.87 11.23
N SER A 333 11.01 -3.64 10.72
CA SER A 333 10.11 -3.34 9.59
C SER A 333 10.65 -3.84 8.24
N ILE A 334 11.91 -4.26 8.20
CA ILE A 334 12.57 -4.75 6.99
C ILE A 334 12.82 -6.27 7.17
N PRO A 335 11.98 -7.13 6.56
CA PRO A 335 12.08 -8.59 6.73
C PRO A 335 13.46 -9.15 6.35
N ASP A 336 14.12 -8.58 5.34
CA ASP A 336 15.42 -9.02 4.86
C ASP A 336 16.56 -8.74 5.86
N LEU A 337 16.35 -7.82 6.80
CA LEU A 337 17.31 -7.53 7.88
C LEU A 337 17.06 -8.36 9.14
N PHE A 338 16.06 -9.25 9.17
CA PHE A 338 15.73 -10.04 10.35
C PHE A 338 16.94 -10.83 10.88
N ASP A 339 17.63 -11.56 10.00
CA ASP A 339 18.81 -12.35 10.39
C ASP A 339 19.95 -11.45 10.89
N ALA A 340 20.14 -10.28 10.28
CA ALA A 340 21.17 -9.34 10.69
C ALA A 340 20.88 -8.69 12.04
N CYS A 341 19.62 -8.32 12.30
CA CYS A 341 19.15 -7.87 13.62
C CYS A 341 19.35 -8.97 14.66
N GLN A 342 19.09 -10.24 14.33
CA GLN A 342 19.32 -11.36 15.24
C GLN A 342 20.82 -11.55 15.54
N ILE A 343 21.69 -11.38 14.55
CA ILE A 343 23.14 -11.40 14.75
C ILE A 343 23.56 -10.27 15.70
N TYR A 344 23.06 -9.05 15.49
CA TYR A 344 23.33 -7.91 16.37
C TYR A 344 22.96 -8.23 17.83
N ILE A 345 21.76 -8.75 18.06
CA ILE A 345 21.27 -9.16 19.39
C ILE A 345 22.23 -10.20 20.01
N ASN A 346 22.62 -11.21 19.24
CA ASN A 346 23.47 -12.30 19.74
C ASN A 346 24.91 -11.84 20.07
N GLN A 347 25.44 -10.85 19.35
CA GLN A 347 26.77 -10.28 19.59
C GLN A 347 26.83 -9.44 20.87
N ASN A 348 25.68 -8.96 21.37
CA ASN A 348 25.59 -8.09 22.53
C ASN A 348 24.99 -8.84 23.72
N PHE A 349 25.84 -9.23 24.69
CA PHE A 349 25.43 -10.07 25.84
C PHE A 349 24.21 -9.53 26.62
N GLU A 350 24.07 -8.21 26.71
CA GLU A 350 22.92 -7.55 27.35
C GLU A 350 21.57 -7.86 26.68
N TYR A 351 21.55 -8.22 25.39
CA TYR A 351 20.33 -8.38 24.59
C TYR A 351 20.03 -9.84 24.23
N GLN A 352 20.94 -10.78 24.50
CA GLN A 352 20.86 -12.18 24.02
C GLN A 352 19.57 -12.92 24.38
N ASN A 353 18.87 -12.49 25.43
CA ASN A 353 17.61 -13.09 25.89
C ASN A 353 16.36 -12.39 25.35
N LEU A 354 16.50 -11.32 24.55
CA LEU A 354 15.38 -10.59 23.98
C LEU A 354 14.96 -11.22 22.64
N PRO A 355 13.71 -11.69 22.51
CA PRO A 355 13.22 -12.20 21.24
C PRO A 355 13.09 -11.09 20.19
N LEU A 356 13.46 -11.41 18.95
CA LEU A 356 13.21 -10.59 17.78
C LEU A 356 11.93 -11.06 17.08
N PHE A 357 11.04 -10.13 16.79
CA PHE A 357 9.76 -10.40 16.13
C PHE A 357 9.71 -9.80 14.72
N GLN A 358 9.03 -10.49 13.82
CA GLN A 358 8.51 -9.85 12.62
C GLN A 358 7.28 -8.99 12.98
N LEU A 359 7.04 -7.89 12.26
CA LEU A 359 5.90 -6.99 12.55
C LEU A 359 4.55 -7.73 12.72
N PRO A 360 4.18 -8.75 11.90
CA PRO A 360 2.92 -9.47 12.08
C PRO A 360 2.83 -10.29 13.37
N GLU A 361 3.96 -10.66 13.97
CA GLU A 361 4.02 -11.48 15.20
C GLU A 361 3.75 -10.64 16.45
N LEU A 362 4.00 -9.32 16.39
CA LEU A 362 3.80 -8.39 17.50
C LEU A 362 2.34 -8.26 17.93
N LYS A 363 1.38 -8.63 17.07
CA LYS A 363 -0.06 -8.60 17.39
C LYS A 363 -0.43 -9.44 18.62
N TYR A 364 0.36 -10.46 18.94
CA TYR A 364 0.12 -11.33 20.09
C TYR A 364 0.67 -10.79 21.42
N GLN A 365 1.37 -9.65 21.40
CA GLN A 365 2.12 -9.14 22.55
C GLN A 365 1.41 -7.99 23.30
N ASN A 366 0.25 -7.54 22.81
CA ASN A 366 -0.50 -6.38 23.32
C ASN A 366 0.42 -5.16 23.50
N ILE A 367 0.92 -4.65 22.37
CA ILE A 367 1.89 -3.54 22.30
C ILE A 367 1.19 -2.20 22.53
N ASP A 368 1.70 -1.39 23.47
CA ASP A 368 1.20 -0.03 23.70
C ASP A 368 1.68 0.92 22.59
N ILE A 369 2.97 0.85 22.27
CA ILE A 369 3.69 1.80 21.43
C ILE A 369 4.55 1.07 20.39
N TYR A 370 4.49 1.50 19.14
CA TYR A 370 5.48 1.16 18.12
C TYR A 370 6.41 2.35 17.88
N HIS A 371 7.71 2.20 18.12
CA HIS A 371 8.71 3.24 17.87
C HIS A 371 9.65 2.85 16.74
N PHE A 372 9.74 3.68 15.71
CA PHE A 372 10.58 3.51 14.53
C PHE A 372 11.33 4.81 14.19
N SER A 373 12.33 4.71 13.32
CA SER A 373 13.06 5.89 12.81
C SER A 373 12.53 6.33 11.46
N SER A 374 12.72 7.59 11.09
CA SER A 374 12.42 8.14 9.75
C SER A 374 13.14 7.44 8.59
N PHE A 375 14.08 6.53 8.86
CA PHE A 375 14.74 5.66 7.88
C PHE A 375 14.06 4.29 7.69
N SER A 376 13.04 3.99 8.50
CA SER A 376 12.26 2.75 8.42
C SER A 376 11.05 2.91 7.50
N LEU A 377 10.72 1.86 6.74
CA LEU A 377 9.50 1.87 5.92
C LEU A 377 8.27 1.67 6.80
N LEU A 378 7.33 2.58 6.65
CA LEU A 378 5.99 2.42 7.19
C LEU A 378 5.12 1.76 6.13
N ASN A 379 4.68 0.54 6.38
CA ASN A 379 3.48 -0.03 5.76
C ASN A 379 2.84 -0.99 6.78
N ASN A 380 1.54 -0.79 7.05
CA ASN A 380 0.67 -1.74 7.77
C ASN A 380 0.96 -2.01 9.27
N ILE A 381 1.22 -0.98 10.08
CA ILE A 381 1.24 -1.13 11.55
C ILE A 381 -0.19 -0.94 12.10
N TYR A 382 -0.96 -2.02 12.12
CA TYR A 382 -2.31 -2.03 12.69
C TYR A 382 -2.35 -2.53 14.15
N PHE A 383 -1.27 -3.14 14.66
CA PHE A 383 -1.23 -3.76 15.99
C PHE A 383 -0.96 -2.77 17.14
N ALA A 384 -0.34 -1.62 16.87
CA ALA A 384 -0.10 -0.59 17.89
C ALA A 384 -1.16 0.52 17.82
N ARG A 385 -1.64 0.97 18.98
CA ARG A 385 -2.60 2.09 19.09
C ARG A 385 -1.94 3.43 18.77
N ILE A 386 -0.68 3.61 19.18
CA ILE A 386 0.12 4.82 18.91
C ILE A 386 1.47 4.45 18.31
N ARG A 387 1.91 5.32 17.39
CA ARG A 387 3.25 5.26 16.82
C ARG A 387 4.07 6.44 17.28
N ILE A 388 5.37 6.21 17.43
CA ILE A 388 6.36 7.23 17.72
C ILE A 388 7.43 7.16 16.65
N VAL A 389 7.80 8.29 16.08
CA VAL A 389 8.82 8.40 15.05
C VAL A 389 9.99 9.25 15.53
N THR A 390 11.21 8.74 15.43
CA THR A 390 12.40 9.56 15.58
C THR A 390 12.82 10.15 14.23
N VAL A 391 12.77 11.48 14.13
CA VAL A 391 13.19 12.25 12.96
C VAL A 391 14.57 12.84 13.24
N CYS A 392 15.57 12.38 12.49
CA CYS A 392 16.93 12.89 12.64
C CYS A 392 17.09 14.22 11.91
N ASP A 393 16.65 14.28 10.65
CA ASP A 393 16.69 15.49 9.84
C ASP A 393 15.75 15.38 8.62
N LEU A 394 15.53 16.51 7.95
CA LEU A 394 14.79 16.61 6.69
C LEU A 394 15.71 17.03 5.53
N ILE A 395 17.03 16.80 5.63
CA ILE A 395 18.01 17.31 4.64
C ILE A 395 17.67 16.83 3.23
N PRO A 396 17.30 15.54 2.98
CA PRO A 396 16.92 15.08 1.64
C PRO A 396 15.71 15.79 1.03
N ILE A 397 14.86 16.39 1.87
CA ILE A 397 13.66 17.13 1.44
C ILE A 397 14.00 18.61 1.20
N LEU A 398 14.73 19.22 2.13
CA LEU A 398 15.02 20.66 2.12
C LEU A 398 16.14 21.04 1.17
N PHE A 399 17.14 20.17 1.01
CA PHE A 399 18.32 20.40 0.19
C PHE A 399 18.61 19.19 -0.72
N PRO A 400 17.69 18.86 -1.64
CA PRO A 400 17.83 17.72 -2.55
C PRO A 400 19.11 17.80 -3.41
N GLU A 401 19.64 19.00 -3.66
CA GLU A 401 20.86 19.26 -4.43
C GLU A 401 22.14 18.69 -3.81
N TYR A 402 22.16 18.44 -2.50
CA TYR A 402 23.30 17.84 -1.82
C TYR A 402 23.33 16.31 -1.92
N PHE A 403 22.34 15.68 -2.53
CA PHE A 403 22.29 14.23 -2.70
C PHE A 403 22.32 13.88 -4.19
N SER A 404 23.20 12.96 -4.57
CA SER A 404 23.28 12.45 -5.94
C SER A 404 22.27 11.35 -6.26
N ASP A 405 21.52 10.86 -5.25
CA ASP A 405 20.82 9.58 -5.29
C ASP A 405 19.31 9.72 -4.98
N ASN A 406 18.51 8.71 -5.37
CA ASN A 406 17.06 8.60 -5.12
C ASN A 406 16.70 8.32 -3.64
N SER A 407 17.39 8.91 -2.65
CA SER A 407 17.05 8.75 -1.22
C SER A 407 15.84 9.59 -0.81
N GLN A 408 15.52 10.63 -1.59
CA GLN A 408 14.43 11.57 -1.35
C GLN A 408 13.06 10.87 -1.19
N PRO A 409 12.63 9.95 -2.07
CA PRO A 409 11.30 9.34 -1.98
C PRO A 409 11.09 8.51 -0.70
N HIS A 410 12.14 7.92 -0.13
CA HIS A 410 12.00 7.11 1.09
C HIS A 410 11.76 7.98 2.32
N VAL A 411 12.53 9.05 2.48
CA VAL A 411 12.36 10.01 3.58
C VAL A 411 11.05 10.77 3.42
N ILE A 412 10.74 11.22 2.20
CA ILE A 412 9.43 11.85 1.88
C ILE A 412 8.31 10.89 2.27
N ASN A 413 8.34 9.63 1.84
CA ASN A 413 7.29 8.67 2.15
C ASN A 413 7.18 8.40 3.66
N ALA A 414 8.30 8.27 4.38
CA ALA A 414 8.27 8.07 5.84
C ALA A 414 7.68 9.27 6.57
N ILE A 415 8.03 10.49 6.16
CA ILE A 415 7.54 11.75 6.74
C ILE A 415 6.07 12.01 6.37
N ASP A 416 5.67 11.79 5.11
CA ASP A 416 4.30 11.98 4.63
C ASP A 416 3.31 11.01 5.28
N GLN A 417 3.80 9.88 5.78
CA GLN A 417 3.01 8.87 6.50
C GLN A 417 2.85 9.14 8.00
N ILE A 418 3.49 10.18 8.53
CA ILE A 418 3.26 10.62 9.92
C ILE A 418 1.83 11.16 10.01
N ALA A 419 1.01 10.49 10.81
CA ALA A 419 -0.39 10.84 11.02
C ALA A 419 -0.54 11.82 12.19
N ASN A 420 -1.64 12.56 12.24
CA ASN A 420 -1.93 13.53 13.32
C ASN A 420 -1.92 12.91 14.73
N ASN A 421 -2.12 11.60 14.85
CA ASN A 421 -2.12 10.89 16.14
C ASN A 421 -0.76 10.30 16.54
N ASP A 422 0.26 10.43 15.70
CA ASP A 422 1.62 9.98 16.05
C ASP A 422 2.35 11.00 16.92
N PHE A 423 3.38 10.54 17.63
CA PHE A 423 4.31 11.42 18.34
C PHE A 423 5.63 11.45 17.58
N VAL A 424 6.25 12.63 17.52
CA VAL A 424 7.50 12.84 16.79
C VAL A 424 8.58 13.24 17.78
N CYS A 425 9.67 12.49 17.82
CA CYS A 425 10.90 12.84 18.54
C CYS A 425 11.90 13.42 17.53
N CYS A 426 12.20 14.70 17.64
CA CYS A 426 13.22 15.38 16.86
C CYS A 426 14.51 15.47 17.66
N ILE A 427 15.65 15.26 17.00
CA ILE A 427 16.94 15.30 17.70
C ILE A 427 17.45 16.74 17.96
N SER A 428 16.78 17.75 17.41
CA SER A 428 17.08 19.19 17.55
C SER A 428 15.81 20.04 17.47
N GLU A 429 15.89 21.29 17.96
CA GLU A 429 14.82 22.28 17.75
C GLU A 429 14.76 22.69 16.28
N SER A 430 15.91 22.73 15.59
CA SER A 430 15.95 22.92 14.13
C SER A 430 15.14 21.87 13.37
N THR A 431 15.34 20.57 13.65
CA THR A 431 14.58 19.49 13.00
C THR A 431 13.09 19.56 13.35
N LYS A 432 12.74 19.98 14.58
CA LYS A 432 11.34 20.22 14.98
C LYS A 432 10.69 21.33 14.15
N GLN A 433 11.39 22.44 13.93
CA GLN A 433 10.87 23.54 13.11
C GLN A 433 10.67 23.11 11.65
N ASP A 434 11.62 22.34 11.10
CA ASP A 434 11.55 21.82 9.75
C ASP A 434 10.34 20.90 9.53
N ILE A 435 10.12 19.94 10.44
CA ILE A 435 9.01 18.99 10.31
C ILE A 435 7.65 19.67 10.45
N CYS A 436 7.50 20.61 11.41
CA CYS A 436 6.27 21.36 11.59
C CYS A 436 5.97 22.28 10.39
N LYS A 437 7.01 22.80 9.73
CA LYS A 437 6.86 23.61 8.51
C LYS A 437 6.49 22.76 7.29
N TYR A 438 7.08 21.57 7.17
CA TYR A 438 6.83 20.66 6.05
C TYR A 438 5.44 20.00 6.14
N GLN A 439 5.05 19.54 7.33
CA GLN A 439 3.80 18.81 7.56
C GLN A 439 2.81 19.68 8.36
N LEU A 440 2.02 20.49 7.64
CA LEU A 440 1.10 21.48 8.22
C LEU A 440 -0.04 20.88 9.09
N ASN A 441 -0.29 19.58 8.97
CA ASN A 441 -1.35 18.89 9.72
C ASN A 441 -0.87 18.31 11.06
N LEU A 442 0.45 18.30 11.33
CA LEU A 442 0.99 17.82 12.61
C LEU A 442 0.61 18.77 13.74
N ASP A 443 0.09 18.21 14.83
CA ASP A 443 -0.08 18.95 16.07
C ASP A 443 1.31 19.18 16.69
N GLU A 444 1.73 20.43 16.78
CA GLU A 444 3.01 20.83 17.38
C GLU A 444 3.17 20.31 18.82
N LYS A 445 2.05 20.10 19.54
CA LYS A 445 2.05 19.51 20.90
C LYS A 445 2.48 18.04 20.92
N GLN A 446 2.54 17.38 19.77
CA GLN A 446 2.98 16.00 19.60
C GLN A 446 4.41 15.90 19.06
N VAL A 447 5.09 17.03 18.88
CA VAL A 447 6.48 17.11 18.40
C VAL A 447 7.40 17.56 19.53
N PHE A 448 8.28 16.64 19.95
CA PHE A 448 9.17 16.79 21.09
C PHE A 448 10.62 16.83 20.61
N VAL A 449 11.47 17.54 21.36
CA VAL A 449 12.91 17.54 21.13
C VAL A 449 13.57 16.61 22.15
N THR A 450 14.39 15.67 21.67
CA THR A 450 15.20 14.75 22.48
C THR A 450 16.66 14.87 22.04
N TYR A 451 17.40 15.76 22.70
CA TYR A 451 18.78 16.08 22.32
C TYR A 451 19.71 14.86 22.49
N LEU A 452 20.61 14.66 21.52
CA LEU A 452 21.59 13.58 21.56
C LEU A 452 22.79 13.91 22.47
N ALA A 453 23.71 12.97 22.61
CA ALA A 453 24.94 13.16 23.38
C ALA A 453 26.15 12.50 22.72
N ALA A 454 27.35 12.92 23.09
CA ALA A 454 28.57 12.18 22.80
C ALA A 454 28.77 11.06 23.83
N ASP A 455 29.36 9.94 23.42
CA ASP A 455 29.64 8.80 24.30
C ASP A 455 30.72 9.17 25.35
N GLN A 456 30.34 9.17 26.63
CA GLN A 456 31.23 9.50 27.75
C GLN A 456 32.36 8.49 27.97
N GLU A 457 32.21 7.25 27.49
CA GLU A 457 33.26 6.24 27.61
C GLU A 457 34.32 6.37 26.51
N LYS A 458 33.93 6.94 25.36
CA LYS A 458 34.80 7.06 24.17
C LYS A 458 35.40 8.45 23.99
N PHE A 459 34.66 9.50 24.35
CA PHE A 459 35.05 10.89 24.18
C PHE A 459 35.29 11.53 25.54
N TYR A 460 36.55 11.88 25.81
CA TYR A 460 36.99 12.43 27.07
C TYR A 460 38.23 13.30 26.85
N PRO A 461 38.50 14.30 27.73
CA PRO A 461 39.77 15.03 27.69
C PRO A 461 40.93 14.06 27.94
N CYS A 462 41.76 13.83 26.92
CA CYS A 462 42.88 12.92 26.98
C CYS A 462 44.14 13.68 27.43
N ASP A 463 44.57 13.46 28.67
CA ASP A 463 45.79 14.07 29.23
C ASP A 463 47.05 13.22 28.97
N ASP A 464 46.89 12.00 28.43
CA ASP A 464 48.00 11.08 28.13
C ASP A 464 48.73 11.48 26.85
N GLN A 465 49.82 12.22 27.03
CA GLN A 465 50.68 12.68 25.92
C GLN A 465 51.30 11.53 25.13
N GLU A 466 51.61 10.39 25.77
CA GLU A 466 52.19 9.24 25.07
C GLU A 466 51.15 8.60 24.14
N LEU A 467 49.89 8.50 24.59
CA LEU A 467 48.78 8.03 23.76
C LEU A 467 48.52 8.97 22.59
N ILE A 468 48.47 10.29 22.81
CA ILE A 468 48.28 11.29 21.74
C ILE A 468 49.38 11.14 20.67
N ILE A 469 50.65 11.08 21.08
CA ILE A 469 51.79 10.95 20.16
C ILE A 469 51.69 9.63 19.38
N LYS A 470 51.42 8.50 20.04
CA LYS A 470 51.26 7.19 19.39
C LYS A 470 50.11 7.19 18.37
N THR A 471 48.99 7.81 18.70
CA THR A 471 47.84 7.89 17.78
C THR A 471 48.13 8.80 16.60
N LYS A 472 48.84 9.93 16.79
CA LYS A 472 49.32 10.77 15.68
C LYS A 472 50.26 9.98 14.74
N GLU A 473 51.22 9.26 15.29
CA GLU A 473 52.15 8.42 14.52
C GLU A 473 51.41 7.33 13.73
N LYS A 474 50.44 6.65 14.36
CA LYS A 474 49.59 5.62 13.73
C LYS A 474 48.93 6.13 12.45
N TYR A 475 48.50 7.39 12.44
CA TYR A 475 47.81 8.03 11.31
C TYR A 475 48.67 8.99 10.50
N LYS A 476 49.99 8.99 10.72
CA LYS A 476 50.97 9.84 10.00
C LYS A 476 50.68 11.34 10.13
N ILE A 477 50.10 11.74 11.27
CA ILE A 477 49.91 13.15 11.61
C ILE A 477 51.24 13.66 12.18
N PRO A 478 51.82 14.73 11.62
CA PRO A 478 53.12 15.25 12.05
C PRO A 478 53.07 15.78 13.48
N ASP A 479 54.24 15.83 14.13
CA ASP A 479 54.36 16.39 15.48
C ASP A 479 54.42 17.92 15.49
N GLN A 480 53.37 18.52 14.93
CA GLN A 480 53.16 19.94 14.77
C GLN A 480 51.70 20.26 15.14
N PRO A 481 51.35 21.52 15.48
CA PRO A 481 49.97 21.95 15.62
C PRO A 481 49.11 21.56 14.42
N TYR A 482 47.87 21.15 14.66
CA TYR A 482 46.93 20.83 13.61
C TYR A 482 45.50 21.25 13.93
N LEU A 483 44.75 21.59 12.88
CA LEU A 483 43.31 21.74 12.89
C LEU A 483 42.68 20.42 12.48
N LEU A 484 41.56 20.06 13.09
CA LEU A 484 40.89 18.77 12.87
C LEU A 484 39.51 18.95 12.27
N THR A 485 39.14 18.09 11.32
CA THR A 485 37.75 17.93 10.85
C THR A 485 37.39 16.45 10.87
N LEU A 486 36.14 16.10 11.20
CA LEU A 486 35.62 14.73 11.17
C LEU A 486 34.28 14.70 10.42
N SER A 487 34.29 14.21 9.18
CA SER A 487 33.04 14.01 8.41
C SER A 487 33.27 13.17 7.16
N THR A 488 32.23 12.50 6.67
CA THR A 488 32.23 11.98 5.28
C THR A 488 32.53 13.12 4.31
N LEU A 489 33.48 12.91 3.39
CA LEU A 489 33.88 13.94 2.43
C LEU A 489 32.83 14.09 1.34
N GLU A 490 31.87 14.98 1.58
CA GLU A 490 30.72 15.30 0.71
C GLU A 490 30.41 16.82 0.73
N PRO A 491 29.71 17.37 -0.28
CA PRO A 491 29.55 18.82 -0.46
C PRO A 491 28.92 19.55 0.73
N ARG A 492 27.92 18.94 1.38
CA ARG A 492 27.19 19.57 2.50
C ARG A 492 28.10 19.90 3.69
N LYS A 493 29.18 19.12 3.88
CA LYS A 493 30.16 19.32 4.95
C LYS A 493 31.13 20.48 4.66
N ASN A 494 31.04 21.08 3.47
CA ASN A 494 31.74 22.30 3.08
C ASN A 494 33.29 22.21 3.20
N ILE A 495 33.84 21.00 3.04
CA ILE A 495 35.28 20.74 3.24
C ILE A 495 36.15 21.49 2.23
N ALA A 496 35.67 21.70 1.00
CA ALA A 496 36.37 22.50 0.01
C ALA A 496 36.59 23.95 0.48
N HIS A 497 35.60 24.56 1.13
CA HIS A 497 35.73 25.89 1.72
C HIS A 497 36.75 25.89 2.86
N VAL A 498 36.72 24.90 3.75
CA VAL A 498 37.70 24.75 4.84
C VAL A 498 39.13 24.72 4.30
N ILE A 499 39.38 23.92 3.26
CA ILE A 499 40.70 23.80 2.64
C ILE A 499 41.14 25.15 2.07
N ARG A 500 40.27 25.84 1.31
CA ARG A 500 40.59 27.16 0.75
C ARG A 500 40.95 28.18 1.83
N SER A 501 40.15 28.27 2.89
CA SER A 501 40.36 29.19 4.01
C SER A 501 41.67 28.90 4.75
N PHE A 502 41.98 27.61 4.98
CA PHE A 502 43.25 27.20 5.58
C PHE A 502 44.46 27.61 4.72
N LEU A 503 44.40 27.33 3.40
CA LEU A 503 45.47 27.68 2.47
C LEU A 503 45.69 29.20 2.36
N ARG A 504 44.60 29.96 2.36
CA ARG A 504 44.62 31.43 2.35
C ARG A 504 45.27 31.97 3.61
N LEU A 505 44.91 31.42 4.77
CA LEU A 505 45.46 31.83 6.06
C LEU A 505 46.98 31.63 6.13
N ILE A 506 47.45 30.41 5.88
CA ILE A 506 48.88 30.08 6.04
C ILE A 506 49.76 30.90 5.09
N LYS A 507 49.26 31.21 3.88
CA LYS A 507 49.96 32.06 2.90
C LYS A 507 50.01 33.52 3.34
N ASN A 508 48.90 34.07 3.82
CA ASN A 508 48.80 35.48 4.18
C ASN A 508 49.52 35.82 5.49
N GLN A 509 49.53 34.89 6.45
CA GLN A 509 50.16 35.08 7.77
C GLN A 509 51.55 34.45 7.86
N HIS A 510 52.06 33.83 6.79
CA HIS A 510 53.35 33.14 6.76
C HIS A 510 53.52 32.07 7.86
N ILE A 511 52.54 31.16 7.97
CA ILE A 511 52.49 30.11 9.00
C ILE A 511 53.07 28.79 8.47
N ASP A 512 54.23 28.40 8.99
CA ASP A 512 55.01 27.26 8.46
C ASP A 512 54.84 25.95 9.26
N ASP A 513 54.15 25.97 10.41
CA ASP A 513 54.07 24.84 11.36
C ASP A 513 52.65 24.32 11.65
N LEU A 514 51.62 24.76 10.92
CA LEU A 514 50.21 24.38 11.15
C LEU A 514 49.68 23.40 10.11
N ASN A 515 49.07 22.28 10.51
CA ASN A 515 48.53 21.27 9.59
C ASN A 515 46.99 21.25 9.59
N LEU A 516 46.40 20.70 8.52
CA LEU A 516 44.97 20.41 8.43
C LEU A 516 44.75 18.91 8.31
N VAL A 517 44.07 18.32 9.29
CA VAL A 517 43.75 16.89 9.34
C VAL A 517 42.27 16.66 9.01
N LEU A 518 42.03 15.96 7.91
CA LEU A 518 40.71 15.59 7.40
C LEU A 518 40.42 14.12 7.70
N ILE A 519 39.62 13.86 8.73
CA ILE A 519 39.15 12.51 9.07
C ILE A 519 37.81 12.24 8.36
N GLY A 520 37.75 11.11 7.67
CA GLY A 520 36.53 10.63 7.01
C GLY A 520 36.78 9.89 5.71
N THR A 521 35.80 9.11 5.28
CA THR A 521 35.81 8.39 4.00
C THR A 521 35.35 9.30 2.85
N LYS A 522 35.71 8.92 1.62
CA LYS A 522 35.17 9.58 0.42
C LYS A 522 33.66 9.31 0.34
N GLY A 523 32.86 10.37 0.29
CA GLY A 523 31.42 10.30 0.05
C GLY A 523 31.08 10.41 -1.44
N TRP A 524 30.05 11.19 -1.75
CA TRP A 524 29.63 11.56 -3.10
C TRP A 524 30.09 12.97 -3.46
N GLN A 525 30.07 13.31 -4.76
CA GLN A 525 30.39 14.66 -5.28
C GLN A 525 31.68 15.26 -4.70
N TYR A 526 32.70 14.43 -4.45
CA TYR A 526 33.93 14.82 -3.75
C TYR A 526 34.94 15.53 -4.66
N GLU A 527 34.67 15.68 -5.95
CA GLU A 527 35.61 16.17 -6.96
C GLU A 527 36.17 17.55 -6.61
N GLU A 528 35.31 18.46 -6.13
CA GLU A 528 35.75 19.81 -5.72
C GLU A 528 36.71 19.74 -4.53
N ILE A 529 36.43 18.90 -3.53
CA ILE A 529 37.26 18.75 -2.32
C ILE A 529 38.67 18.32 -2.72
N PHE A 530 38.79 17.28 -3.55
CA PHE A 530 40.09 16.77 -3.97
C PHE A 530 40.81 17.72 -4.96
N ALA A 531 40.07 18.52 -5.74
CA ALA A 531 40.66 19.58 -6.56
C ALA A 531 41.33 20.66 -5.69
N GLU A 532 40.72 21.05 -4.56
CA GLU A 532 41.35 21.99 -3.62
C GLU A 532 42.59 21.39 -2.93
N VAL A 533 42.55 20.10 -2.57
CA VAL A 533 43.73 19.39 -2.04
C VAL A 533 44.85 19.36 -3.08
N ASP A 534 44.53 19.11 -4.35
CA ASP A 534 45.51 19.08 -5.43
C ASP A 534 46.17 20.45 -5.68
N ARG A 535 45.43 21.55 -5.53
CA ARG A 535 45.99 22.91 -5.60
C ARG A 535 46.96 23.22 -4.46
N ALA A 536 46.90 22.46 -3.36
CA ALA A 536 47.81 22.58 -2.22
C ALA A 536 49.10 21.76 -2.35
N LYS A 537 49.35 21.06 -3.47
CA LYS A 537 50.51 20.17 -3.64
C LYS A 537 51.87 20.86 -3.44
N GLU A 538 51.96 22.16 -3.69
CA GLU A 538 53.19 22.95 -3.47
C GLU A 538 53.52 23.17 -1.98
N LEU A 539 52.63 22.80 -1.06
CA LEU A 539 52.77 23.00 0.38
C LEU A 539 53.13 21.70 1.12
N GLU A 540 53.97 20.85 0.53
CA GLU A 540 54.68 19.74 1.19
C GLU A 540 53.85 18.87 2.17
N ASN A 541 52.64 18.42 1.79
CA ASN A 541 51.79 17.52 2.59
C ASN A 541 51.17 18.13 3.87
N ARG A 542 50.90 19.43 3.92
CA ARG A 542 50.24 20.10 5.07
C ARG A 542 48.74 19.78 5.24
N ILE A 543 48.13 19.08 4.29
CA ILE A 543 46.76 18.54 4.37
C ILE A 543 46.85 17.02 4.46
N ILE A 544 46.39 16.45 5.58
CA ILE A 544 46.46 15.02 5.88
C ILE A 544 45.05 14.43 5.82
N ILE A 545 44.83 13.45 4.94
CA ILE A 545 43.57 12.71 4.85
C ILE A 545 43.79 11.32 5.43
N THR A 546 43.14 11.00 6.55
CA THR A 546 43.37 9.74 7.29
C THR A 546 42.48 8.61 6.81
N GLY A 547 41.34 8.92 6.20
CA GLY A 547 40.27 7.95 5.95
C GLY A 547 39.41 7.70 7.19
N TYR A 548 38.78 6.52 7.27
CA TYR A 548 38.01 6.09 8.44
C TYR A 548 38.92 5.86 9.65
N LEU A 549 38.51 6.37 10.82
CA LEU A 549 39.13 6.08 12.11
C LEU A 549 38.11 5.43 13.04
N PRO A 550 38.51 4.44 13.85
CA PRO A 550 37.63 3.88 14.86
C PRO A 550 37.48 4.84 16.04
N ASP A 551 36.35 4.79 16.74
CA ASP A 551 35.99 5.76 17.78
C ASP A 551 37.04 5.85 18.90
N GLU A 552 37.67 4.74 19.28
CA GLU A 552 38.65 4.69 20.37
C GLU A 552 39.90 5.55 20.12
N ASP A 553 40.21 5.88 18.87
CA ASP A 553 41.33 6.74 18.52
C ASP A 553 40.96 8.23 18.44
N LEU A 554 39.66 8.56 18.49
CA LEU A 554 39.20 9.94 18.27
C LEU A 554 39.48 10.85 19.48
N ALA A 555 39.31 10.38 20.71
CA ALA A 555 39.55 11.22 21.90
C ALA A 555 40.98 11.77 21.99
N PRO A 556 42.05 10.98 21.79
CA PRO A 556 43.42 11.50 21.70
C PRO A 556 43.59 12.53 20.57
N LEU A 557 42.97 12.29 19.40
CA LEU A 557 43.10 13.20 18.25
C LEU A 557 42.33 14.50 18.43
N TYR A 558 41.15 14.48 19.03
CA TYR A 558 40.43 15.68 19.43
C TYR A 558 41.25 16.46 20.45
N SER A 559 41.66 15.82 21.55
CA SER A 559 42.38 16.46 22.66
C SER A 559 43.73 17.06 22.21
N GLY A 560 44.40 16.43 21.25
CA GLY A 560 45.65 16.93 20.67
C GLY A 560 45.49 18.03 19.62
N ALA A 561 44.27 18.29 19.13
CA ALA A 561 44.01 19.28 18.09
C ALA A 561 44.02 20.71 18.66
N LEU A 562 44.49 21.66 17.84
CA LEU A 562 44.46 23.08 18.19
C LEU A 562 43.01 23.60 18.22
N ALA A 563 42.22 23.15 17.26
CA ALA A 563 40.79 23.43 17.13
C ALA A 563 40.15 22.36 16.25
N PHE A 564 38.86 22.12 16.48
CA PHE A 564 38.00 21.32 15.62
C PHE A 564 37.16 22.23 14.73
N MET A 565 37.12 21.96 13.42
CA MET A 565 36.37 22.74 12.44
C MET A 565 35.24 21.91 11.84
N TYR A 566 34.04 22.48 11.84
CA TYR A 566 32.83 21.83 11.35
C TYR A 566 31.86 22.85 10.72
N VAL A 567 32.25 23.44 9.59
CA VAL A 567 31.50 24.51 8.92
C VAL A 567 30.48 23.97 7.90
N SER A 568 29.75 22.94 8.28
CA SER A 568 28.70 22.32 7.46
C SER A 568 27.62 23.34 7.05
N LEU A 569 27.05 23.16 5.86
CA LEU A 569 25.95 23.98 5.36
C LEU A 569 24.65 23.70 6.12
N TYR A 570 24.43 22.44 6.51
CA TYR A 570 23.26 22.01 7.27
C TYR A 570 23.50 20.71 8.04
N GLU A 571 22.95 20.60 9.26
CA GLU A 571 23.00 19.39 10.09
C GLU A 571 21.70 19.15 10.87
N GLY A 572 21.38 17.88 11.09
CA GLY A 572 20.28 17.48 11.99
C GLY A 572 20.59 17.68 13.47
N PHE A 573 21.85 17.54 13.90
CA PHE A 573 22.26 17.81 15.29
C PHE A 573 23.71 18.32 15.41
N GLY A 574 24.69 17.55 14.91
CA GLY A 574 26.11 17.88 15.06
C GLY A 574 26.80 17.13 16.21
N LEU A 575 26.79 15.79 16.17
CA LEU A 575 27.57 14.97 17.10
C LEU A 575 29.08 15.28 17.09
N PRO A 576 29.77 15.45 15.93
CA PRO A 576 31.22 15.70 15.94
C PRO A 576 31.65 16.98 16.68
N PRO A 577 30.99 18.14 16.51
CA PRO A 577 31.21 19.30 17.38
C PRO A 577 31.07 18.98 18.87
N LEU A 578 30.03 18.25 19.27
CA LEU A 578 29.78 17.89 20.66
C LEU A 578 30.86 16.94 21.21
N GLU A 579 31.30 15.96 20.41
CA GLU A 579 32.41 15.05 20.74
C GLU A 579 33.72 15.82 20.97
N ALA A 580 34.05 16.75 20.07
CA ALA A 580 35.23 17.61 20.19
C ALA A 580 35.16 18.45 21.47
N MET A 581 34.00 19.02 21.77
CA MET A 581 33.79 19.82 22.97
C MET A 581 33.94 18.99 24.25
N GLN A 582 33.45 17.75 24.24
CA GLN A 582 33.59 16.81 25.34
C GLN A 582 35.05 16.41 25.58
N CYS A 583 35.87 16.36 24.52
CA CYS A 583 37.31 16.16 24.62
C CYS A 583 38.11 17.42 25.03
N GLY A 584 37.41 18.55 25.27
CA GLY A 584 38.05 19.82 25.61
C GLY A 584 38.68 20.56 24.44
N THR A 585 38.27 20.25 23.21
CA THR A 585 38.78 20.89 22.00
C THR A 585 37.92 22.09 21.63
N PRO A 586 38.51 23.30 21.43
CA PRO A 586 37.79 24.45 20.92
C PRO A 586 37.18 24.18 19.54
N VAL A 587 35.94 24.61 19.33
CA VAL A 587 35.19 24.37 18.08
C VAL A 587 35.00 25.65 17.28
N ILE A 588 35.23 25.57 15.96
CA ILE A 588 34.74 26.52 14.96
C ILE A 588 33.66 25.82 14.13
N THR A 589 32.46 26.38 14.08
CA THR A 589 31.30 25.75 13.43
C THR A 589 30.45 26.77 12.68
N SER A 590 29.48 26.30 11.88
CA SER A 590 28.49 27.17 11.25
C SER A 590 27.44 27.68 12.25
N ASN A 591 26.84 28.84 11.96
CA ASN A 591 25.73 29.43 12.70
C ASN A 591 24.35 29.04 12.15
N THR A 592 24.26 27.93 11.40
CA THR A 592 23.05 27.47 10.70
C THR A 592 22.51 26.17 11.30
N SER A 593 21.22 25.88 11.08
CA SER A 593 20.54 24.64 11.50
C SER A 593 20.63 24.37 13.01
N SER A 594 20.97 23.14 13.41
CA SER A 594 21.10 22.67 14.80
C SER A 594 22.44 23.01 15.47
N LEU A 595 23.43 23.53 14.74
CA LEU A 595 24.75 23.80 15.32
C LEU A 595 24.75 24.89 16.43
N PRO A 596 23.96 25.98 16.32
CA PRO A 596 23.88 27.00 17.37
C PRO A 596 23.34 26.51 18.72
N GLU A 597 22.37 25.60 18.72
CA GLU A 597 21.79 25.02 19.94
C GLU A 597 22.73 24.00 20.61
N VAL A 598 23.60 23.33 19.85
CA VAL A 598 24.59 22.40 20.40
C VAL A 598 25.80 23.15 20.98
N VAL A 599 26.35 24.11 20.23
CA VAL A 599 27.63 24.75 20.56
C VAL A 599 27.47 25.99 21.47
N GLU A 600 26.36 26.72 21.36
CA GLU A 600 26.11 27.98 22.10
C GLU A 600 27.34 28.93 22.10
N ASP A 601 27.64 29.57 23.24
CA ASP A 601 28.75 30.51 23.40
C ASP A 601 30.11 29.85 23.72
N ALA A 602 30.17 28.51 23.60
CA ALA A 602 31.35 27.70 23.89
C ALA A 602 32.27 27.47 22.67
N GLY A 603 31.77 27.76 21.46
CA GLY A 603 32.55 27.74 20.23
C GLY A 603 32.46 29.05 19.44
N ILE A 604 33.18 29.11 18.33
CA ILE A 604 33.13 30.23 17.37
C ILE A 604 32.16 29.84 16.25
N MET A 605 31.03 30.54 16.15
CA MET A 605 30.01 30.30 15.13
C MET A 605 30.09 31.35 14.02
N LEU A 606 30.12 30.89 12.77
CA LEU A 606 30.29 31.73 11.58
C LEU A 606 29.25 31.41 10.52
N ASP A 607 28.98 32.35 9.60
CA ASP A 607 28.29 31.99 8.36
C ASP A 607 29.17 30.98 7.58
N PRO A 608 28.62 29.86 7.08
CA PRO A 608 29.41 28.83 6.41
C PRO A 608 30.10 29.29 5.12
N HIS A 609 29.76 30.48 4.60
CA HIS A 609 30.39 31.08 3.44
C HIS A 609 31.41 32.20 3.79
N ASP A 610 31.55 32.56 5.07
CA ASP A 610 32.45 33.62 5.52
C ASP A 610 33.92 33.16 5.62
N GLU A 611 34.61 33.21 4.47
CA GLU A 611 36.03 32.86 4.38
C GLU A 611 36.92 33.73 5.28
N ILE A 612 36.60 35.03 5.40
CA ILE A 612 37.40 35.97 6.17
C ILE A 612 37.25 35.66 7.66
N GLY A 613 36.00 35.52 8.13
CA GLY A 613 35.70 35.14 9.51
C GLY A 613 36.34 33.80 9.89
N LEU A 614 36.34 32.82 8.98
CA LEU A 614 36.98 31.53 9.24
C LEU A 614 38.50 31.66 9.36
N CYS A 615 39.16 32.41 8.47
CA CYS A 615 40.60 32.70 8.59
C CYS A 615 40.93 33.40 9.91
N ASP A 616 40.15 34.42 10.30
CA ASP A 616 40.37 35.19 11.53
C ASP A 616 40.16 34.34 12.78
N ALA A 617 39.15 33.47 12.80
CA ALA A 617 38.89 32.56 13.90
C ALA A 617 40.02 31.53 14.08
N ILE A 618 40.49 30.93 12.99
CA ILE A 618 41.62 30.00 13.00
C ILE A 618 42.88 30.71 13.48
N PHE A 619 43.17 31.91 12.95
CA PHE A 619 44.34 32.68 13.34
C PHE A 619 44.32 33.01 14.82
N LYS A 620 43.18 33.45 15.35
CA LYS A 620 43.03 33.79 16.76
C LYS A 620 43.28 32.59 17.68
N LEU A 621 42.71 31.42 17.37
CA LEU A 621 42.97 30.19 18.13
C LEU A 621 44.43 29.74 18.04
N TYR A 622 45.09 30.02 16.91
CA TYR A 622 46.50 29.72 16.70
C TYR A 622 47.43 30.67 17.48
N SER A 623 47.15 31.98 17.48
CA SER A 623 48.01 33.00 18.07
C SER A 623 47.77 33.28 19.55
N GLU A 624 46.59 32.95 20.09
CA GLU A 624 46.18 33.27 21.47
C GLU A 624 45.90 32.02 22.32
N PRO A 625 46.93 31.41 22.96
CA PRO A 625 46.77 30.23 23.80
C PRO A 625 45.77 30.40 24.95
N GLU A 626 45.71 31.58 25.57
CA GLU A 626 44.77 31.88 26.66
C GLU A 626 43.31 31.85 26.19
N TYR A 627 43.04 32.42 25.01
CA TYR A 627 41.70 32.40 24.42
C TYR A 627 41.27 30.97 24.06
N ARG A 628 42.20 30.18 23.53
CA ARG A 628 42.00 28.75 23.25
C ARG A 628 41.66 27.96 24.52
N GLU A 629 42.37 28.20 25.62
CA GLU A 629 42.09 27.53 26.90
C GLU A 629 40.74 27.94 27.50
N ILE A 630 40.35 29.21 27.37
CA ILE A 630 39.01 29.69 27.77
C ILE A 630 37.92 28.94 27.00
N LEU A 631 38.05 28.84 25.67
CA LEU A 631 37.08 28.12 24.83
C LEU A 631 37.06 26.62 25.11
N ALA A 632 38.22 26.00 25.38
CA ALA A 632 38.30 24.59 25.77
C ALA A 632 37.50 24.32 27.06
N ARG A 633 37.66 25.16 28.08
CA ARG A 633 36.90 25.03 29.34
C ARG A 633 35.39 25.23 29.13
N LYS A 634 35.00 26.23 28.34
CA LYS A 634 33.59 26.43 27.97
C LYS A 634 33.04 25.23 27.20
N SER A 635 33.84 24.65 26.30
CA SER A 635 33.46 23.48 25.50
C SER A 635 33.09 22.29 26.39
N VAL A 636 33.92 21.96 27.38
CA VAL A 636 33.62 20.88 28.34
C VAL A 636 32.35 21.19 29.14
N GLN A 637 32.18 22.43 29.62
CA GLN A 637 30.99 22.84 30.38
C GLN A 637 29.70 22.73 29.55
N GLN A 638 29.76 23.08 28.27
CA GLN A 638 28.62 22.97 27.36
C GLN A 638 28.30 21.50 27.05
N ALA A 639 29.31 20.68 26.77
CA ALA A 639 29.12 19.25 26.50
C ALA A 639 28.45 18.51 27.69
N GLN A 640 28.73 18.91 28.94
CA GLN A 640 28.11 18.35 30.14
C GLN A 640 26.59 18.55 30.23
N LYS A 641 25.99 19.44 29.44
CA LYS A 641 24.53 19.62 29.38
C LYS A 641 23.81 18.48 28.65
N PHE A 642 24.56 17.64 27.94
CA PHE A 642 24.06 16.54 27.11
C PHE A 642 24.47 15.19 27.72
N SER A 643 23.54 14.24 27.75
CA SER A 643 23.84 12.86 28.13
C SER A 643 22.83 11.90 27.50
N TRP A 644 23.29 10.68 27.18
CA TRP A 644 22.40 9.64 26.67
C TRP A 644 21.32 9.26 27.70
N ASP A 645 21.61 9.38 28.99
CA ASP A 645 20.60 9.23 30.06
C ASP A 645 19.48 10.26 29.93
N LYS A 646 19.82 11.54 29.68
CA LYS A 646 18.84 12.60 29.48
C LYS A 646 17.99 12.33 28.24
N TYR A 647 18.61 11.97 27.12
CA TYR A 647 17.94 11.56 25.88
C TYR A 647 16.91 10.44 26.12
N VAL A 648 17.32 9.38 26.83
CA VAL A 648 16.45 8.25 27.16
C VAL A 648 15.30 8.69 28.08
N GLN A 649 15.57 9.46 29.13
CA GLN A 649 14.54 9.93 30.06
C GLN A 649 13.52 10.85 29.38
N GLU A 650 13.96 11.73 28.48
CA GLU A 650 13.07 12.58 27.70
C GLU A 650 12.22 11.74 26.73
N THR A 651 12.79 10.74 26.07
CA THR A 651 12.05 9.80 25.21
C THR A 651 11.01 8.99 26.02
N ILE A 652 11.35 8.54 27.22
CA ILE A 652 10.41 7.84 28.12
C ILE A 652 9.24 8.76 28.52
N LYS A 653 9.46 10.05 28.76
CA LYS A 653 8.36 11.00 29.01
C LYS A 653 7.42 11.10 27.81
N VAL A 654 7.94 11.09 26.59
CA VAL A 654 7.11 11.03 25.38
C VAL A 654 6.28 9.75 25.34
N TYR A 655 6.86 8.61 25.73
CA TYR A 655 6.13 7.34 25.82
C TYR A 655 4.99 7.39 26.85
N GLU A 656 5.19 8.04 27.99
CA GLU A 656 4.16 8.22 29.00
C GLU A 656 3.00 9.08 28.47
N LEU A 657 3.30 10.21 27.84
CA LEU A 657 2.31 11.07 27.22
C LEU A 657 1.55 10.34 26.10
N ALA A 658 2.26 9.58 25.28
CA ALA A 658 1.66 8.73 24.26
C ALA A 658 0.71 7.71 24.90
N LYS A 659 1.17 6.93 25.89
CA LYS A 659 0.33 5.92 26.56
C LYS A 659 -0.93 6.53 27.18
N GLU A 660 -0.85 7.71 27.78
CA GLU A 660 -2.05 8.39 28.30
C GLU A 660 -3.00 8.82 27.17
N LYS A 661 -2.47 9.36 26.05
CA LYS A 661 -3.29 9.64 24.85
C LYS A 661 -3.91 8.37 24.26
N ALA A 662 -3.23 7.22 24.33
CA ALA A 662 -3.75 5.97 23.78
C ALA A 662 -5.04 5.50 24.48
N LYS A 663 -5.22 5.89 25.74
CA LYS A 663 -6.45 5.62 26.51
C LYS A 663 -7.63 6.46 26.06
N THR A 664 -7.38 7.65 25.50
CA THR A 664 -8.43 8.54 25.00
C THR A 664 -8.72 8.36 23.51
N LEU A 665 -7.83 7.66 22.77
CA LEU A 665 -8.09 7.31 21.38
C LEU A 665 -9.21 6.27 21.30
N PRO A 666 -10.17 6.45 20.39
CA PRO A 666 -11.27 5.51 20.23
C PRO A 666 -10.78 4.15 19.73
N PRO A 667 -11.45 3.04 20.12
CA PRO A 667 -11.17 1.74 19.54
C PRO A 667 -11.42 1.75 18.04
N ARG A 668 -10.67 0.91 17.31
CA ARG A 668 -10.84 0.72 15.86
C ARG A 668 -11.97 -0.28 15.64
N ASN A 669 -13.19 0.16 15.92
CA ASN A 669 -14.34 -0.70 16.11
C ASN A 669 -15.15 -0.97 14.83
N ILE A 670 -14.82 -0.34 13.69
CA ILE A 670 -15.48 -0.58 12.41
C ILE A 670 -14.50 -1.18 11.40
N LEU A 671 -14.77 -2.41 10.96
CA LEU A 671 -13.97 -3.11 9.95
C LEU A 671 -14.61 -2.98 8.57
N ILE A 672 -13.79 -2.63 7.57
CA ILE A 672 -14.22 -2.46 6.17
C ILE A 672 -13.55 -3.51 5.30
N ASP A 673 -14.29 -4.46 4.73
CA ASP A 673 -13.74 -5.48 3.83
C ASP A 673 -13.60 -4.98 2.38
N GLY A 674 -12.35 -4.83 1.94
CA GLY A 674 -11.96 -4.20 0.67
C GLY A 674 -12.05 -5.09 -0.58
N VAL A 675 -12.95 -6.07 -0.62
CA VAL A 675 -13.09 -7.04 -1.73
C VAL A 675 -13.11 -6.40 -3.11
N PHE A 676 -13.88 -5.33 -3.36
CA PHE A 676 -13.96 -4.76 -4.72
C PHE A 676 -12.65 -4.18 -5.25
N PHE A 677 -11.68 -3.88 -4.39
CA PHE A 677 -10.37 -3.42 -4.85
C PHE A 677 -9.58 -4.52 -5.57
N GLN A 678 -9.84 -5.80 -5.25
CA GLN A 678 -9.25 -6.93 -5.97
C GLN A 678 -9.83 -7.09 -7.39
N LEU A 679 -11.02 -6.51 -7.63
CA LEU A 679 -11.72 -6.47 -8.92
C LEU A 679 -11.44 -5.11 -9.58
N TYR A 680 -10.20 -4.92 -10.04
CA TYR A 680 -9.72 -3.67 -10.63
C TYR A 680 -10.69 -3.10 -11.69
N LYS A 681 -10.92 -1.77 -11.66
CA LYS A 681 -11.73 -0.99 -12.63
C LYS A 681 -13.27 -1.14 -12.57
N THR A 682 -13.86 -1.32 -11.38
CA THR A 682 -15.32 -1.27 -11.21
C THR A 682 -15.79 0.09 -10.67
N GLY A 683 -17.05 0.45 -10.95
CA GLY A 683 -17.68 1.65 -10.38
C GLY A 683 -17.78 1.60 -8.85
N ILE A 684 -17.94 0.41 -8.27
CA ILE A 684 -18.01 0.23 -6.81
C ILE A 684 -16.64 0.46 -6.16
N ALA A 685 -15.54 -0.01 -6.77
CA ALA A 685 -14.20 0.30 -6.30
C ALA A 685 -13.93 1.83 -6.30
N ARG A 686 -14.48 2.57 -7.28
CA ARG A 686 -14.42 4.05 -7.31
C ARG A 686 -15.19 4.68 -6.15
N VAL A 687 -16.39 4.18 -5.83
CA VAL A 687 -17.18 4.62 -4.67
C VAL A 687 -16.36 4.47 -3.38
N TRP A 688 -15.82 3.27 -3.11
CA TRP A 688 -15.07 3.03 -1.88
C TRP A 688 -13.76 3.81 -1.80
N ARG A 689 -13.02 3.94 -2.92
CA ARG A 689 -11.85 4.83 -2.97
C ARG A 689 -12.23 6.25 -2.56
N SER A 690 -13.30 6.79 -3.13
CA SER A 690 -13.76 8.14 -2.85
C SER A 690 -14.22 8.31 -1.40
N LEU A 691 -14.90 7.31 -0.82
CA LEU A 691 -15.27 7.32 0.61
C LEU A 691 -14.03 7.35 1.51
N LEU A 692 -13.06 6.46 1.27
CA LEU A 692 -11.82 6.39 2.04
C LEU A 692 -11.01 7.70 1.93
N GLU A 693 -10.95 8.34 0.76
CA GLU A 693 -10.28 9.63 0.55
C GLU A 693 -10.98 10.82 1.24
N GLN A 694 -12.30 10.74 1.43
CA GLN A 694 -13.04 11.74 2.21
C GLN A 694 -12.89 11.50 3.71
N TRP A 695 -12.97 10.25 4.14
CA TRP A 695 -12.83 9.88 5.55
C TRP A 695 -11.41 10.07 6.08
N SER A 696 -10.38 9.92 5.26
CA SER A 696 -9.00 10.20 5.68
C SER A 696 -8.77 11.64 6.15
N LYS A 697 -9.69 12.55 5.79
CA LYS A 697 -9.69 13.97 6.15
C LYS A 697 -10.59 14.28 7.34
N SER A 698 -11.17 13.28 8.00
CA SER A 698 -12.05 13.45 9.16
C SER A 698 -11.67 12.51 10.31
N ASP A 699 -12.19 12.81 11.50
CA ASP A 699 -11.93 11.98 12.68
C ASP A 699 -12.50 10.56 12.55
N PHE A 700 -13.44 10.34 11.62
CA PHE A 700 -14.00 9.01 11.33
C PHE A 700 -12.92 8.00 10.89
N ALA A 701 -11.85 8.43 10.21
CA ALA A 701 -10.73 7.56 9.88
C ALA A 701 -10.08 6.90 11.11
N ASN A 702 -10.20 7.53 12.29
CA ASN A 702 -9.68 6.97 13.53
C ASN A 702 -10.49 5.79 14.06
N HIS A 703 -11.70 5.53 13.55
CA HIS A 703 -12.58 4.44 13.97
C HIS A 703 -12.56 3.24 13.03
N ILE A 704 -11.98 3.40 11.84
CA ILE A 704 -12.02 2.36 10.80
C ILE A 704 -10.69 1.61 10.64
N LEU A 705 -10.79 0.35 10.23
CA LEU A 705 -9.69 -0.48 9.74
C LEU A 705 -10.13 -1.17 8.44
N VAL A 706 -9.40 -0.93 7.36
CA VAL A 706 -9.67 -1.56 6.05
C VAL A 706 -8.97 -2.91 5.99
N LEU A 707 -9.73 -3.97 5.74
CA LEU A 707 -9.18 -5.29 5.42
C LEU A 707 -8.80 -5.30 3.94
N ASP A 708 -7.51 -5.30 3.69
CA ASP A 708 -6.95 -5.20 2.34
C ASP A 708 -6.74 -6.59 1.74
N ARG A 709 -7.66 -6.98 0.86
CA ARG A 709 -7.67 -8.28 0.18
C ARG A 709 -6.52 -8.34 -0.82
N ALA A 710 -5.50 -9.14 -0.52
CA ALA A 710 -4.31 -9.36 -1.34
C ALA A 710 -3.57 -8.08 -1.75
N ASP A 711 -3.51 -7.10 -0.85
CA ASP A 711 -2.80 -5.82 -1.06
C ASP A 711 -3.28 -5.04 -2.30
N THR A 712 -4.60 -5.08 -2.54
CA THR A 712 -5.23 -4.46 -3.71
C THR A 712 -5.90 -3.12 -3.41
N ALA A 713 -6.18 -2.82 -2.13
CA ALA A 713 -6.79 -1.57 -1.72
C ALA A 713 -5.85 -0.37 -1.99
N PRO A 714 -6.39 0.78 -2.43
CA PRO A 714 -5.57 1.98 -2.60
C PRO A 714 -5.03 2.41 -1.23
N LYS A 715 -3.71 2.66 -1.14
CA LYS A 715 -3.06 3.13 0.09
C LYS A 715 -3.30 4.63 0.27
N ILE A 716 -4.34 4.97 1.00
CA ILE A 716 -4.75 6.35 1.27
C ILE A 716 -4.15 6.78 2.60
N ASN A 717 -3.35 7.85 2.58
CA ASN A 717 -2.78 8.43 3.79
C ASN A 717 -3.88 8.76 4.81
N GLY A 718 -3.66 8.40 6.08
CA GLY A 718 -4.65 8.55 7.15
C GLY A 718 -5.61 7.37 7.33
N ILE A 719 -5.68 6.44 6.36
CA ILE A 719 -6.43 5.19 6.49
C ILE A 719 -5.49 4.06 6.93
N ARG A 720 -6.00 3.17 7.79
CA ARG A 720 -5.24 2.00 8.27
C ARG A 720 -5.73 0.75 7.56
N TYR A 721 -4.77 -0.13 7.26
CA TYR A 721 -4.99 -1.35 6.50
C TYR A 721 -4.46 -2.58 7.24
N ARG A 722 -5.15 -3.70 7.12
CA ARG A 722 -4.69 -5.03 7.48
C ARG A 722 -4.76 -5.92 6.24
N ILE A 723 -3.60 -6.34 5.73
CA ILE A 723 -3.55 -7.25 4.58
C ILE A 723 -4.11 -8.62 4.99
N ILE A 724 -5.04 -9.13 4.19
CA ILE A 724 -5.65 -10.46 4.34
C ILE A 724 -5.74 -11.17 2.98
N PRO A 725 -5.92 -12.49 2.92
CA PRO A 725 -6.03 -13.22 1.66
C PRO A 725 -7.17 -12.70 0.75
N ALA A 726 -6.99 -12.81 -0.57
CA ALA A 726 -8.02 -12.47 -1.55
C ALA A 726 -9.32 -13.26 -1.30
N TYR A 727 -10.47 -12.63 -1.55
CA TYR A 727 -11.75 -13.31 -1.43
C TYR A 727 -11.92 -14.36 -2.53
N ASN A 728 -12.37 -15.57 -2.16
CA ASN A 728 -12.54 -16.71 -3.06
C ASN A 728 -13.97 -17.28 -2.98
N TYR A 729 -14.72 -17.20 -4.09
CA TYR A 729 -16.09 -17.69 -4.22
C TYR A 729 -16.29 -19.18 -3.94
N ASN A 730 -15.22 -19.99 -4.00
CA ASN A 730 -15.31 -21.42 -3.77
C ASN A 730 -15.27 -21.80 -2.28
N ASN A 731 -14.96 -20.86 -1.39
CA ASN A 731 -14.85 -21.14 0.04
C ASN A 731 -15.40 -19.99 0.93
N PRO A 732 -16.68 -19.59 0.75
CA PRO A 732 -17.27 -18.50 1.53
C PRO A 732 -17.32 -18.80 3.03
N GLU A 733 -17.48 -20.06 3.44
CA GLU A 733 -17.56 -20.42 4.87
C GLU A 733 -16.24 -20.28 5.61
N ALA A 734 -15.11 -20.69 5.01
CA ALA A 734 -13.80 -20.43 5.61
C ALA A 734 -13.49 -18.92 5.66
N ASP A 735 -13.97 -18.17 4.66
CA ASP A 735 -13.81 -16.71 4.63
C ASP A 735 -14.58 -16.05 5.79
N LYS A 736 -15.85 -16.45 6.03
CA LYS A 736 -16.64 -15.98 7.17
C LYS A 736 -15.98 -16.26 8.51
N GLN A 737 -15.40 -17.46 8.68
CA GLN A 737 -14.66 -17.83 9.90
C GLN A 737 -13.43 -16.97 10.10
N MET A 738 -12.65 -16.73 9.04
CA MET A 738 -11.50 -15.84 9.09
C MET A 738 -11.91 -14.41 9.41
N LEU A 739 -12.95 -13.89 8.77
CA LEU A 739 -13.48 -12.56 9.03
C LEU A 739 -13.98 -12.42 10.47
N GLN A 740 -14.66 -13.43 11.02
CA GLN A 740 -15.05 -13.43 12.43
C GLN A 740 -13.84 -13.38 13.35
N GLN A 741 -12.83 -14.23 13.12
CA GLN A 741 -11.62 -14.20 13.92
C GLN A 741 -10.93 -12.83 13.87
N ILE A 742 -10.91 -12.18 12.70
CA ILE A 742 -10.37 -10.83 12.57
C ILE A 742 -11.23 -9.82 13.33
N CYS A 743 -12.55 -9.93 13.31
CA CYS A 743 -13.44 -9.08 14.08
C CYS A 743 -13.20 -9.23 15.59
N ASP A 744 -13.07 -10.46 16.07
CA ASP A 744 -12.77 -10.76 17.47
C ASP A 744 -11.38 -10.23 17.86
N ASP A 745 -10.35 -10.47 17.03
CA ASP A 745 -8.98 -9.97 17.23
C ASP A 745 -8.91 -8.43 17.30
N GLN A 746 -9.87 -7.73 16.70
CA GLN A 746 -9.90 -6.27 16.62
C GLN A 746 -10.97 -5.64 17.51
N GLU A 747 -11.70 -6.45 18.29
CA GLU A 747 -12.84 -6.01 19.09
C GLU A 747 -13.83 -5.17 18.24
N ALA A 748 -14.12 -5.66 17.02
CA ALA A 748 -14.96 -4.96 16.07
C ALA A 748 -16.43 -4.93 16.54
N GLU A 749 -16.97 -3.73 16.72
CA GLU A 749 -18.39 -3.50 16.99
C GLU A 749 -19.24 -3.65 15.72
N LEU A 750 -18.66 -3.34 14.56
CA LEU A 750 -19.37 -3.32 13.30
C LEU A 750 -18.48 -3.72 12.13
N PHE A 751 -19.10 -4.41 11.16
CA PHE A 751 -18.46 -4.80 9.92
C PHE A 751 -19.22 -4.23 8.71
N ILE A 752 -18.50 -3.83 7.67
CA ILE A 752 -19.10 -3.53 6.38
C ILE A 752 -18.21 -4.08 5.27
N SER A 753 -18.83 -4.72 4.27
CA SER A 753 -18.12 -5.16 3.09
C SER A 753 -18.33 -4.17 1.96
N SER A 754 -17.26 -3.91 1.19
CA SER A 754 -17.43 -3.30 -0.12
C SER A 754 -18.26 -4.18 -1.04
N TYR A 755 -18.20 -5.49 -0.83
CA TYR A 755 -18.95 -6.52 -1.55
C TYR A 755 -20.12 -7.02 -0.67
N TYR A 756 -20.26 -8.34 -0.54
CA TYR A 756 -21.34 -9.01 0.19
C TYR A 756 -20.82 -10.06 1.19
N THR A 757 -19.55 -9.98 1.56
CA THR A 757 -18.97 -10.86 2.60
C THR A 757 -19.52 -10.49 3.98
N THR A 758 -19.53 -11.46 4.88
CA THR A 758 -19.95 -11.25 6.27
C THR A 758 -19.03 -12.00 7.23
N PRO A 759 -18.89 -11.54 8.48
CA PRO A 759 -18.43 -12.38 9.58
C PRO A 759 -19.57 -13.31 10.04
N ILE A 760 -19.40 -14.02 11.16
CA ILE A 760 -20.38 -14.98 11.67
C ILE A 760 -21.39 -14.30 12.62
N ASN A 761 -20.89 -13.57 13.60
CA ASN A 761 -21.66 -12.98 14.70
C ASN A 761 -21.56 -11.46 14.74
N THR A 762 -20.44 -10.89 14.27
CA THR A 762 -20.24 -9.43 14.33
C THR A 762 -21.32 -8.71 13.49
N PRO A 763 -22.05 -7.73 14.06
CA PRO A 763 -23.07 -6.96 13.35
C PRO A 763 -22.53 -6.37 12.05
N SER A 764 -23.35 -6.36 10.99
CA SER A 764 -22.91 -5.85 9.70
C SER A 764 -23.86 -4.81 9.10
N VAL A 765 -23.31 -3.90 8.32
CA VAL A 765 -24.08 -2.98 7.47
C VAL A 765 -24.03 -3.46 6.03
N PHE A 766 -25.20 -3.61 5.39
CA PHE A 766 -25.28 -3.94 3.97
C PHE A 766 -25.46 -2.69 3.13
N MET A 767 -24.57 -2.50 2.15
CA MET A 767 -24.67 -1.42 1.18
C MET A 767 -25.19 -1.94 -0.17
N ALA A 768 -26.42 -1.56 -0.51
CA ALA A 768 -27.08 -1.90 -1.75
C ALA A 768 -26.63 -0.96 -2.88
N TYR A 769 -25.92 -1.51 -3.87
CA TYR A 769 -25.58 -0.79 -5.11
C TYR A 769 -26.67 -0.88 -6.17
N ASP A 770 -27.35 -2.02 -6.25
CA ASP A 770 -28.48 -2.26 -7.14
C ASP A 770 -29.29 -3.49 -6.70
N MET A 771 -30.46 -3.67 -7.30
CA MET A 771 -31.31 -4.86 -7.22
C MET A 771 -31.57 -5.46 -8.62
N ILE A 772 -30.61 -5.32 -9.54
CA ILE A 772 -30.78 -5.70 -10.95
C ILE A 772 -31.14 -7.19 -11.10
N PRO A 773 -30.42 -8.16 -10.51
CA PRO A 773 -30.76 -9.57 -10.65
C PRO A 773 -32.15 -9.89 -10.10
N GLU A 774 -32.55 -9.27 -8.99
CA GLU A 774 -33.84 -9.51 -8.36
C GLU A 774 -35.00 -8.91 -9.17
N VAL A 775 -34.82 -7.71 -9.72
CA VAL A 775 -35.86 -6.99 -10.47
C VAL A 775 -36.00 -7.50 -11.90
N LEU A 776 -34.90 -7.85 -12.57
CA LEU A 776 -34.90 -8.30 -13.97
C LEU A 776 -34.96 -9.82 -14.15
N GLY A 777 -35.10 -10.60 -13.08
CA GLY A 777 -35.25 -12.05 -13.15
C GLY A 777 -33.96 -12.81 -13.46
N GLY A 778 -32.83 -12.35 -12.91
CA GLY A 778 -31.55 -13.05 -12.96
C GLY A 778 -31.54 -14.37 -12.18
N ASN A 779 -30.55 -15.23 -12.43
CA ASN A 779 -30.43 -16.52 -11.74
C ASN A 779 -29.84 -16.34 -10.34
N LEU A 780 -30.70 -16.18 -9.33
CA LEU A 780 -30.30 -15.94 -7.93
C LEU A 780 -29.55 -17.11 -7.26
N ASN A 781 -29.41 -18.27 -7.92
CA ASN A 781 -28.61 -19.39 -7.42
C ASN A 781 -27.11 -19.23 -7.67
N GLU A 782 -26.69 -18.26 -8.50
CA GLU A 782 -25.26 -17.98 -8.71
C GLU A 782 -24.60 -17.60 -7.38
N PRO A 783 -23.35 -18.05 -7.13
CA PRO A 783 -22.67 -17.83 -5.84
C PRO A 783 -22.70 -16.38 -5.36
N MET A 784 -22.45 -15.42 -6.26
CA MET A 784 -22.48 -13.99 -5.93
C MET A 784 -23.83 -13.50 -5.38
N TRP A 785 -24.95 -13.93 -5.97
CA TRP A 785 -26.28 -13.48 -5.53
C TRP A 785 -26.73 -14.20 -4.26
N ARG A 786 -26.29 -15.45 -4.05
CA ARG A 786 -26.46 -16.12 -2.75
C ARG A 786 -25.73 -15.39 -1.64
N GLU A 787 -24.50 -14.95 -1.88
CA GLU A 787 -23.75 -14.15 -0.90
C GLU A 787 -24.38 -12.77 -0.68
N LYS A 788 -24.90 -12.12 -1.73
CA LYS A 788 -25.71 -10.89 -1.59
C LYS A 788 -26.89 -11.11 -0.64
N HIS A 789 -27.66 -12.18 -0.82
CA HIS A 789 -28.83 -12.49 0.02
C HIS A 789 -28.42 -12.87 1.44
N ASN A 790 -27.29 -13.56 1.62
CA ASN A 790 -26.73 -13.84 2.93
C ASN A 790 -26.31 -12.55 3.64
N GLY A 791 -25.65 -11.63 2.92
CA GLY A 791 -25.29 -10.30 3.42
C GLY A 791 -26.50 -9.49 3.85
N ILE A 792 -27.57 -9.49 3.06
CA ILE A 792 -28.84 -8.81 3.43
C ILE A 792 -29.44 -9.39 4.71
N LYS A 793 -29.48 -10.72 4.84
CA LYS A 793 -30.04 -11.39 6.03
C LYS A 793 -29.20 -11.20 7.29
N HIS A 794 -27.88 -11.10 7.14
CA HIS A 794 -26.96 -10.89 8.26
C HIS A 794 -26.93 -9.42 8.73
N ALA A 795 -27.33 -8.49 7.87
CA ALA A 795 -27.19 -7.08 8.15
C ALA A 795 -28.14 -6.58 9.25
N SER A 796 -27.59 -5.73 10.11
CA SER A 796 -28.31 -5.01 11.17
C SER A 796 -28.76 -3.61 10.72
N ALA A 797 -28.15 -3.08 9.65
CA ALA A 797 -28.53 -1.81 9.04
C ALA A 797 -28.29 -1.83 7.52
N PHE A 798 -29.00 -0.96 6.80
CA PHE A 798 -29.01 -0.92 5.34
C PHE A 798 -28.71 0.47 4.81
N ILE A 799 -27.83 0.54 3.80
CA ILE A 799 -27.53 1.74 3.04
C ILE A 799 -27.87 1.46 1.57
N ALA A 800 -28.50 2.39 0.88
CA ALA A 800 -28.74 2.30 -0.56
C ALA A 800 -28.15 3.52 -1.27
N ILE A 801 -27.60 3.33 -2.48
CA ILE A 801 -26.98 4.44 -3.24
C ILE A 801 -27.99 5.35 -3.96
N SER A 802 -29.28 5.01 -3.91
CA SER A 802 -30.39 5.79 -4.47
C SER A 802 -31.71 5.47 -3.78
N GLU A 803 -32.67 6.40 -3.88
CA GLU A 803 -34.04 6.21 -3.41
C GLU A 803 -34.70 5.03 -4.13
N ASN A 804 -34.41 4.86 -5.42
CA ASN A 804 -34.92 3.74 -6.18
C ASN A 804 -34.37 2.40 -5.67
N THR A 805 -33.05 2.31 -5.42
CA THR A 805 -32.44 1.09 -4.87
C THR A 805 -32.99 0.76 -3.49
N ALA A 806 -33.27 1.76 -2.64
CA ALA A 806 -33.92 1.55 -1.34
C ALA A 806 -35.32 0.95 -1.48
N LYS A 807 -36.14 1.49 -2.40
CA LYS A 807 -37.48 0.97 -2.69
C LYS A 807 -37.43 -0.45 -3.21
N ASP A 808 -36.51 -0.77 -4.11
CA ASP A 808 -36.38 -2.11 -4.66
C ASP A 808 -35.85 -3.11 -3.61
N LEU A 809 -34.93 -2.70 -2.73
CA LEU A 809 -34.49 -3.53 -1.61
C LEU A 809 -35.68 -3.88 -0.70
N SER A 810 -36.45 -2.88 -0.25
CA SER A 810 -37.65 -3.08 0.59
C SER A 810 -38.74 -3.89 -0.12
N LYS A 811 -38.89 -3.73 -1.43
CA LYS A 811 -39.85 -4.51 -2.23
C LYS A 811 -39.43 -5.98 -2.38
N CYS A 812 -38.15 -6.25 -2.58
CA CYS A 812 -37.60 -7.60 -2.70
C CYS A 812 -37.53 -8.32 -1.35
N PHE A 813 -37.34 -7.57 -0.26
CA PHE A 813 -37.21 -8.05 1.11
C PHE A 813 -38.18 -7.27 2.00
N SER A 814 -39.44 -7.70 2.01
CA SER A 814 -40.57 -7.00 2.67
C SER A 814 -40.41 -6.81 4.19
N GLU A 815 -39.51 -7.56 4.80
CA GLU A 815 -39.12 -7.44 6.20
C GLU A 815 -38.23 -6.23 6.49
N ILE A 816 -37.73 -5.54 5.46
CA ILE A 816 -36.93 -4.32 5.56
C ILE A 816 -37.82 -3.12 5.24
N PRO A 817 -38.25 -2.32 6.24
CA PRO A 817 -39.02 -1.11 6.01
C PRO A 817 -38.21 -0.08 5.22
N LEU A 818 -38.87 0.70 4.35
CA LEU A 818 -38.18 1.69 3.53
C LEU A 818 -37.51 2.77 4.39
N GLU A 819 -38.15 3.16 5.49
CA GLU A 819 -37.68 4.16 6.45
C GLU A 819 -36.44 3.74 7.25
N SER A 820 -36.10 2.44 7.28
CA SER A 820 -34.88 1.95 7.94
C SER A 820 -33.66 1.95 7.03
N ILE A 821 -33.83 2.24 5.74
CA ILE A 821 -32.75 2.25 4.75
C ILE A 821 -32.20 3.68 4.62
N THR A 822 -30.92 3.85 4.89
CA THR A 822 -30.25 5.14 4.68
C THR A 822 -29.90 5.33 3.20
N VAL A 823 -30.35 6.42 2.59
CA VAL A 823 -30.01 6.74 1.20
C VAL A 823 -28.77 7.63 1.12
N ALA A 824 -27.71 7.13 0.47
CA ALA A 824 -26.44 7.81 0.28
C ALA A 824 -26.07 7.93 -1.20
N HIS A 825 -26.54 8.99 -1.86
CA HIS A 825 -26.27 9.25 -3.28
C HIS A 825 -24.78 9.34 -3.61
N CYS A 826 -24.35 8.69 -4.69
CA CYS A 826 -22.97 8.79 -5.16
C CYS A 826 -22.58 10.22 -5.55
N GLY A 827 -21.29 10.53 -5.39
CA GLY A 827 -20.71 11.82 -5.79
C GLY A 827 -20.13 11.82 -7.20
N VAL A 828 -19.63 12.98 -7.63
CA VAL A 828 -18.81 13.12 -8.83
C VAL A 828 -17.46 13.74 -8.46
N ASP A 829 -16.39 13.24 -9.07
CA ASP A 829 -15.04 13.75 -8.84
C ASP A 829 -14.85 15.13 -9.49
N TYR A 830 -14.00 15.98 -8.90
CA TYR A 830 -13.67 17.30 -9.44
C TYR A 830 -13.00 17.23 -10.82
N LEU A 831 -12.38 16.09 -11.11
CA LEU A 831 -11.75 15.76 -12.38
C LEU A 831 -12.77 15.74 -13.54
N PHE A 832 -14.03 15.39 -13.26
CA PHE A 832 -15.14 15.54 -14.22
C PHE A 832 -15.68 16.96 -14.17
N SER A 833 -15.04 17.85 -14.93
CA SER A 833 -15.45 19.24 -15.10
C SER A 833 -15.38 19.66 -16.57
N SER A 834 -15.95 20.82 -16.90
CA SER A 834 -15.95 21.31 -18.28
C SER A 834 -14.52 21.60 -18.77
N ALA A 835 -14.08 20.86 -19.78
CA ALA A 835 -12.77 21.04 -20.38
C ALA A 835 -12.69 22.27 -21.30
N SER A 836 -11.49 22.82 -21.48
CA SER A 836 -11.23 23.87 -22.45
C SER A 836 -11.28 23.36 -23.88
N VAL A 837 -11.50 24.28 -24.82
CA VAL A 837 -11.56 23.96 -26.26
C VAL A 837 -10.27 23.30 -26.75
N ASP A 838 -9.11 23.67 -26.21
CA ASP A 838 -7.82 23.16 -26.66
C ASP A 838 -7.51 21.76 -26.08
N GLU A 839 -7.92 21.47 -24.85
CA GLU A 839 -7.86 20.11 -24.29
C GLU A 839 -8.74 19.14 -25.08
N ILE A 840 -9.95 19.55 -25.44
CA ILE A 840 -10.86 18.76 -26.29
C ILE A 840 -10.25 18.52 -27.67
N LYS A 841 -9.63 19.53 -28.28
CA LYS A 841 -8.91 19.38 -29.57
C LYS A 841 -7.73 18.41 -29.44
N GLY A 842 -6.96 18.49 -28.35
CA GLY A 842 -5.85 17.58 -28.08
C GLY A 842 -6.31 16.13 -27.98
N PHE A 843 -7.39 15.88 -27.22
CA PHE A 843 -8.03 14.56 -27.14
C PHE A 843 -8.50 14.07 -28.52
N LYS A 844 -9.22 14.90 -29.27
CA LYS A 844 -9.70 14.55 -30.62
C LYS A 844 -8.55 14.23 -31.58
N TYR A 845 -7.50 15.04 -31.56
CA TYR A 845 -6.30 14.80 -32.37
C TYR A 845 -5.62 13.48 -32.01
N LYS A 846 -5.47 13.18 -30.71
CA LYS A 846 -4.85 11.95 -30.22
C LYS A 846 -5.52 10.68 -30.78
N TYR A 847 -6.84 10.67 -30.88
CA TYR A 847 -7.62 9.52 -31.34
C TYR A 847 -8.12 9.63 -32.79
N GLY A 848 -7.71 10.64 -33.54
CA GLY A 848 -8.13 10.82 -34.94
C GLY A 848 -9.63 11.08 -35.12
N ILE A 849 -10.24 11.85 -34.21
CA ILE A 849 -11.67 12.18 -34.21
C ILE A 849 -11.88 13.53 -34.91
N ASP A 850 -12.31 13.49 -36.17
CA ASP A 850 -12.43 14.69 -37.01
C ASP A 850 -13.87 15.24 -37.09
N LYS A 851 -14.86 14.49 -36.60
CA LYS A 851 -16.29 14.87 -36.64
C LYS A 851 -16.86 15.09 -35.24
N PRO A 852 -17.97 15.83 -35.09
CA PRO A 852 -18.79 15.76 -33.89
C PRO A 852 -19.20 14.30 -33.62
N TYR A 853 -19.33 13.91 -32.36
CA TYR A 853 -19.61 12.51 -32.02
C TYR A 853 -20.66 12.36 -30.92
N PHE A 854 -21.36 11.22 -30.95
CA PHE A 854 -22.14 10.74 -29.81
C PHE A 854 -21.29 9.77 -28.99
N LEU A 855 -21.45 9.80 -27.67
CA LEU A 855 -20.68 8.99 -26.74
C LEU A 855 -21.57 7.91 -26.10
N LEU A 856 -21.07 6.69 -26.02
CA LEU A 856 -21.62 5.59 -25.22
C LEU A 856 -20.58 5.12 -24.20
N VAL A 857 -21.04 4.78 -23.01
CA VAL A 857 -20.20 4.34 -21.89
C VAL A 857 -20.76 3.04 -21.31
N GLY A 858 -19.91 2.02 -21.13
CA GLY A 858 -20.26 0.73 -20.53
C GLY A 858 -20.43 -0.41 -21.53
N ALA A 859 -20.93 -1.56 -21.09
CA ALA A 859 -21.17 -2.72 -21.95
C ALA A 859 -22.35 -2.45 -22.91
N GLY A 860 -22.25 -2.87 -24.17
CA GLY A 860 -23.29 -2.60 -25.19
C GLY A 860 -24.49 -3.55 -25.20
N THR A 861 -24.45 -4.60 -24.39
CA THR A 861 -25.42 -5.71 -24.36
C THR A 861 -26.16 -5.78 -23.02
N GLY A 862 -27.23 -6.58 -22.95
CA GLY A 862 -28.02 -6.76 -21.73
C GLY A 862 -28.83 -5.51 -21.37
N TYR A 863 -28.90 -5.19 -20.07
CA TYR A 863 -29.72 -4.08 -19.57
C TYR A 863 -29.20 -2.70 -19.99
N LYS A 864 -27.93 -2.54 -20.38
CA LYS A 864 -27.38 -1.26 -20.87
C LYS A 864 -27.92 -0.86 -22.25
N ASN A 865 -28.46 -1.82 -23.01
CA ASN A 865 -29.32 -1.58 -24.18
C ASN A 865 -28.71 -0.72 -25.29
N GLY A 866 -27.40 -0.84 -25.54
CA GLY A 866 -26.70 -0.09 -26.58
C GLY A 866 -27.28 -0.30 -27.99
N ILE A 867 -27.92 -1.45 -28.25
CA ILE A 867 -28.63 -1.74 -29.51
C ILE A 867 -29.66 -0.67 -29.87
N LEU A 868 -30.37 -0.09 -28.89
CA LEU A 868 -31.38 0.95 -29.14
C LEU A 868 -30.74 2.17 -29.81
N PHE A 869 -29.57 2.60 -29.32
CA PHE A 869 -28.80 3.67 -29.93
C PHE A 869 -28.41 3.33 -31.36
N PHE A 870 -27.84 2.14 -31.61
CA PHE A 870 -27.40 1.78 -32.97
C PHE A 870 -28.58 1.75 -33.95
N GLN A 871 -29.72 1.18 -33.55
CA GLN A 871 -30.94 1.19 -34.37
C GLN A 871 -31.42 2.62 -34.67
N ALA A 872 -31.43 3.50 -33.68
CA ALA A 872 -31.82 4.91 -33.86
C ALA A 872 -30.81 5.67 -34.73
N PHE A 873 -29.52 5.53 -34.47
CA PHE A 873 -28.44 6.17 -35.22
C PHE A 873 -28.47 5.78 -36.70
N SER A 874 -28.77 4.51 -37.01
CA SER A 874 -28.92 4.05 -38.40
C SER A 874 -30.05 4.77 -39.15
N LYS A 875 -31.09 5.25 -38.45
CA LYS A 875 -32.23 5.99 -39.02
C LYS A 875 -32.01 7.51 -39.04
N LEU A 876 -30.93 8.00 -38.45
CA LEU A 876 -30.59 9.42 -38.44
C LEU A 876 -30.14 9.84 -39.85
N ALA A 877 -30.90 10.74 -40.49
CA ALA A 877 -30.62 11.19 -41.87
C ALA A 877 -29.23 11.84 -42.01
N THR A 878 -28.72 12.45 -40.95
CA THR A 878 -27.42 13.15 -40.89
C THR A 878 -26.29 12.28 -40.33
N ARG A 879 -26.47 10.95 -40.16
CA ARG A 879 -25.51 10.06 -39.49
C ARG A 879 -24.07 10.15 -40.01
N ASN A 880 -23.87 10.33 -41.32
CA ASN A 880 -22.53 10.42 -41.94
C ASN A 880 -21.72 11.64 -41.47
N GLY A 881 -22.38 12.63 -40.86
CA GLY A 881 -21.77 13.81 -40.26
C GLY A 881 -21.25 13.60 -38.83
N PHE A 882 -21.49 12.42 -38.24
CA PHE A 882 -21.11 12.11 -36.87
C PHE A 882 -20.22 10.86 -36.77
N ASP A 883 -19.30 10.91 -35.83
CA ASP A 883 -18.58 9.75 -35.32
C ASP A 883 -19.28 9.17 -34.07
N ILE A 884 -18.91 7.96 -33.68
CA ILE A 884 -19.37 7.32 -32.44
C ILE A 884 -18.15 7.01 -31.59
N ILE A 885 -18.11 7.49 -30.35
CA ILE A 885 -17.16 7.00 -29.36
C ILE A 885 -17.88 6.00 -28.47
N PHE A 886 -17.31 4.83 -28.32
CA PHE A 886 -17.83 3.81 -27.41
C PHE A 886 -16.70 3.34 -26.49
N THR A 887 -16.84 3.61 -25.20
CA THR A 887 -15.84 3.29 -24.16
C THR A 887 -16.42 2.35 -23.11
N GLY A 888 -15.57 1.48 -22.55
CA GLY A 888 -15.96 0.45 -21.57
C GLY A 888 -16.00 -0.99 -22.10
N ILE A 889 -15.67 -1.22 -23.39
CA ILE A 889 -15.50 -2.54 -23.99
C ILE A 889 -14.06 -2.67 -24.48
N GLY A 890 -13.26 -3.54 -23.86
CA GLY A 890 -12.02 -4.01 -24.48
C GLY A 890 -12.37 -5.08 -25.51
N GLY A 891 -12.56 -4.71 -26.77
CA GLY A 891 -12.88 -5.71 -27.80
C GLY A 891 -13.49 -5.17 -29.07
N VAL A 892 -13.95 -6.11 -29.90
CA VAL A 892 -14.52 -5.88 -31.23
C VAL A 892 -16.02 -5.66 -31.12
N LEU A 893 -16.56 -4.63 -31.79
CA LEU A 893 -18.02 -4.42 -31.86
C LEU A 893 -18.72 -5.66 -32.43
N ALA A 894 -19.75 -6.14 -31.72
CA ALA A 894 -20.54 -7.30 -32.11
C ALA A 894 -20.98 -7.20 -33.58
N PRO A 895 -20.89 -8.27 -34.38
CA PRO A 895 -21.19 -8.23 -35.82
C PRO A 895 -22.56 -7.64 -36.16
N GLU A 896 -23.56 -7.91 -35.32
CA GLU A 896 -24.93 -7.41 -35.45
C GLU A 896 -25.00 -5.86 -35.38
N LEU A 897 -24.17 -5.24 -34.53
CA LEU A 897 -24.14 -3.79 -34.33
C LEU A 897 -23.42 -3.05 -35.47
N ARG A 898 -22.49 -3.71 -36.17
CA ARG A 898 -21.75 -3.11 -37.31
C ARG A 898 -22.64 -2.75 -38.49
N THR A 899 -23.78 -3.43 -38.64
CA THR A 899 -24.72 -3.17 -39.75
C THR A 899 -25.39 -1.80 -39.63
N TYR A 900 -25.51 -1.27 -38.41
CA TYR A 900 -26.18 -0.01 -38.12
C TYR A 900 -25.31 1.23 -38.27
N THR A 901 -23.99 1.05 -38.48
CA THR A 901 -23.00 2.14 -38.46
C THR A 901 -22.38 2.42 -39.83
N LEU A 902 -22.94 1.86 -40.90
CA LEU A 902 -22.53 2.11 -42.27
C LEU A 902 -22.57 3.61 -42.60
N GLY A 903 -21.39 4.19 -42.83
CA GLY A 903 -21.19 5.61 -43.18
C GLY A 903 -20.60 6.49 -42.07
N SER A 904 -20.36 5.95 -40.87
CA SER A 904 -19.78 6.66 -39.72
C SER A 904 -18.57 5.90 -39.16
N THR A 905 -17.61 6.64 -38.60
CA THR A 905 -16.45 6.04 -37.92
C THR A 905 -16.84 5.72 -36.47
N ILE A 906 -16.45 4.53 -35.99
CA ILE A 906 -16.61 4.14 -34.59
C ILE A 906 -15.24 4.04 -33.95
N HIS A 907 -15.08 4.74 -32.84
CA HIS A 907 -13.89 4.72 -32.00
C HIS A 907 -14.19 3.88 -30.76
N LEU A 908 -13.66 2.64 -30.73
CA LEU A 908 -13.72 1.75 -29.56
C LEU A 908 -12.51 2.06 -28.68
N LEU A 909 -12.72 2.86 -27.64
CA LEU A 909 -11.63 3.39 -26.82
C LEU A 909 -11.66 2.81 -25.41
N GLN A 910 -10.48 2.58 -24.84
CA GLN A 910 -10.31 2.48 -23.39
C GLN A 910 -9.72 3.80 -22.92
N LEU A 911 -10.44 4.52 -22.08
CA LEU A 911 -10.10 5.87 -21.62
C LEU A 911 -9.75 5.84 -20.13
N SER A 912 -8.76 6.65 -19.71
CA SER A 912 -8.61 7.02 -18.30
C SER A 912 -9.75 7.93 -17.84
N ASP A 913 -9.88 8.19 -16.54
CA ASP A 913 -10.93 9.09 -16.03
C ASP A 913 -10.73 10.53 -16.56
N GLU A 914 -9.47 10.98 -16.73
CA GLU A 914 -9.13 12.28 -17.36
C GLU A 914 -9.57 12.32 -18.81
N GLU A 915 -9.24 11.29 -19.58
CA GLU A 915 -9.61 11.22 -20.99
C GLU A 915 -11.13 11.06 -21.18
N LEU A 916 -11.79 10.37 -20.25
CA LEU A 916 -13.24 10.23 -20.24
C LEU A 916 -13.93 11.57 -19.97
N ALA A 917 -13.41 12.39 -19.04
CA ALA A 917 -13.88 13.75 -18.83
C ALA A 917 -13.77 14.61 -20.11
N LEU A 918 -12.63 14.53 -20.81
CA LEU A 918 -12.45 15.19 -22.11
C LEU A 918 -13.43 14.66 -23.17
N ALA A 919 -13.64 13.35 -23.19
CA ALA A 919 -14.59 12.71 -24.11
C ALA A 919 -16.03 13.18 -23.84
N TYR A 920 -16.45 13.32 -22.58
CA TYR A 920 -17.74 13.90 -22.23
C TYR A 920 -17.83 15.36 -22.71
N SER A 921 -16.88 16.22 -22.33
CA SER A 921 -16.92 17.64 -22.69
C SER A 921 -16.90 17.89 -24.21
N GLY A 922 -16.27 17.01 -24.98
CA GLY A 922 -16.22 17.10 -26.44
C GLY A 922 -17.42 16.52 -27.19
N ALA A 923 -18.31 15.79 -26.51
CA ALA A 923 -19.41 15.06 -27.12
C ALA A 923 -20.59 15.96 -27.52
N VAL A 924 -21.32 15.52 -28.55
CA VAL A 924 -22.65 16.06 -28.85
C VAL A 924 -23.58 15.71 -27.69
N ALA A 925 -23.67 14.43 -27.34
CA ALA A 925 -24.37 14.00 -26.15
C ALA A 925 -23.80 12.66 -25.68
N LEU A 926 -23.89 12.40 -24.38
CA LEU A 926 -23.91 11.02 -23.87
C LEU A 926 -25.27 10.42 -24.23
N VAL A 927 -25.26 9.26 -24.86
CA VAL A 927 -26.47 8.46 -25.09
C VAL A 927 -26.38 7.20 -24.24
N TYR A 928 -27.25 7.13 -23.23
CA TYR A 928 -27.21 6.11 -22.18
C TYR A 928 -28.58 5.43 -22.02
N PRO A 929 -29.01 4.61 -23.01
CA PRO A 929 -30.38 4.09 -23.08
C PRO A 929 -30.64 2.88 -22.17
N SER A 930 -30.00 2.82 -21.01
CA SER A 930 -30.09 1.69 -20.08
C SER A 930 -31.54 1.41 -19.67
N LYS A 931 -31.91 0.13 -19.58
CA LYS A 931 -33.20 -0.37 -19.07
C LYS A 931 -33.30 -0.29 -17.55
N TYR A 932 -32.15 -0.33 -16.88
CA TYR A 932 -32.07 -0.26 -15.42
C TYR A 932 -30.67 0.14 -14.98
N GLU A 933 -30.56 0.92 -13.91
CA GLU A 933 -29.32 1.23 -13.20
C GLU A 933 -29.53 1.31 -11.68
N GLY A 934 -28.49 1.01 -10.92
CA GLY A 934 -28.47 1.26 -9.47
C GLY A 934 -28.38 2.75 -9.11
N PHE A 935 -27.58 3.53 -9.86
CA PHE A 935 -27.48 4.99 -9.70
C PHE A 935 -27.44 5.75 -11.02
N GLY A 936 -26.38 5.54 -11.83
CA GLY A 936 -26.17 6.28 -13.09
C GLY A 936 -24.97 7.22 -13.07
N MET A 937 -23.83 6.76 -12.53
CA MET A 937 -22.58 7.53 -12.51
C MET A 937 -22.18 8.15 -13.87
N PRO A 938 -22.25 7.43 -15.02
CA PRO A 938 -21.92 8.04 -16.32
C PRO A 938 -22.80 9.25 -16.67
N VAL A 939 -24.08 9.23 -16.27
CA VAL A 939 -25.01 10.35 -16.48
C VAL A 939 -24.60 11.55 -15.64
N LEU A 940 -24.24 11.32 -14.37
CA LEU A 940 -23.76 12.37 -13.48
C LEU A 940 -22.43 12.98 -13.96
N GLU A 941 -21.46 12.15 -14.35
CA GLU A 941 -20.15 12.54 -14.88
C GLU A 941 -20.29 13.39 -16.15
N ALA A 942 -21.15 12.95 -17.09
CA ALA A 942 -21.43 13.71 -18.31
C ALA A 942 -22.00 15.10 -18.01
N MET A 943 -22.98 15.19 -17.11
CA MET A 943 -23.57 16.46 -16.71
C MET A 943 -22.53 17.39 -16.04
N ALA A 944 -21.63 16.85 -15.21
CA ALA A 944 -20.56 17.61 -14.58
C ALA A 944 -19.54 18.17 -15.60
N CYS A 945 -19.31 17.44 -16.68
CA CYS A 945 -18.47 17.86 -17.81
C CYS A 945 -19.16 18.83 -18.78
N GLY A 946 -20.43 19.20 -18.52
CA GLY A 946 -21.24 20.06 -19.39
C GLY A 946 -21.81 19.36 -20.63
N CYS A 947 -21.79 18.02 -20.66
CA CYS A 947 -22.29 17.21 -21.76
C CYS A 947 -23.80 16.98 -21.65
N PRO A 948 -24.60 17.30 -22.69
CA PRO A 948 -26.01 16.92 -22.74
C PRO A 948 -26.20 15.40 -22.66
N VAL A 949 -27.27 14.96 -21.99
CA VAL A 949 -27.57 13.54 -21.80
C VAL A 949 -28.90 13.17 -22.46
N ILE A 950 -28.90 12.05 -23.20
CA ILE A 950 -30.10 11.35 -23.66
C ILE A 950 -30.13 9.99 -22.96
N THR A 951 -31.21 9.69 -22.24
CA THR A 951 -31.32 8.49 -21.38
C THR A 951 -32.76 8.02 -21.27
N CYS A 952 -33.00 6.94 -20.52
CA CYS A 952 -34.34 6.41 -20.24
C CYS A 952 -34.88 6.87 -18.89
N ALA A 953 -36.20 7.04 -18.78
CA ALA A 953 -36.87 7.46 -17.54
C ALA A 953 -37.18 6.24 -16.65
N ASN A 954 -36.15 5.50 -16.23
CA ASN A 954 -36.26 4.29 -15.43
C ASN A 954 -35.27 4.28 -14.26
N SER A 955 -35.59 3.47 -13.25
CA SER A 955 -34.85 3.32 -11.99
C SER A 955 -34.38 4.67 -11.38
N SER A 956 -33.15 4.75 -10.90
CA SER A 956 -32.52 5.94 -10.29
C SER A 956 -32.07 6.99 -11.31
N ILE A 957 -32.17 6.74 -12.62
CA ILE A 957 -31.75 7.75 -13.61
C ILE A 957 -32.55 9.04 -13.48
N THR A 958 -33.85 8.98 -13.15
CA THR A 958 -34.67 10.19 -12.96
C THR A 958 -34.28 10.98 -11.72
N GLU A 959 -33.73 10.31 -10.70
CA GLU A 959 -33.20 10.95 -9.49
C GLU A 959 -31.87 11.67 -9.80
N VAL A 960 -30.99 11.04 -10.58
CA VAL A 960 -29.69 11.59 -10.97
C VAL A 960 -29.84 12.73 -11.98
N ALA A 961 -30.53 12.50 -13.10
CA ALA A 961 -30.64 13.47 -14.18
C ALA A 961 -31.70 14.56 -13.95
N GLY A 962 -32.75 14.31 -13.16
CA GLY A 962 -33.83 15.28 -12.96
C GLY A 962 -34.39 15.80 -14.29
N ASP A 963 -34.57 17.12 -14.41
CA ASP A 963 -35.03 17.76 -15.66
C ASP A 963 -33.89 18.06 -16.66
N ALA A 964 -32.67 17.60 -16.40
CA ALA A 964 -31.46 17.95 -17.18
C ALA A 964 -31.12 16.98 -18.32
N ALA A 965 -32.00 16.02 -18.63
CA ALA A 965 -31.80 15.05 -19.71
C ALA A 965 -33.01 14.98 -20.65
N ILE A 966 -32.78 14.49 -21.88
CA ILE A 966 -33.86 14.08 -22.77
C ILE A 966 -34.19 12.62 -22.48
N TYR A 967 -35.42 12.36 -22.07
CA TYR A 967 -35.90 11.02 -21.76
C TYR A 967 -36.57 10.35 -22.95
N VAL A 968 -36.25 9.08 -23.17
CA VAL A 968 -36.91 8.20 -24.14
C VAL A 968 -37.31 6.87 -23.49
N GLN A 969 -38.27 6.16 -24.07
CA GLN A 969 -38.56 4.79 -23.65
C GLN A 969 -37.45 3.83 -24.13
N ASP A 970 -37.21 2.76 -23.38
CA ASP A 970 -36.08 1.85 -23.60
C ASP A 970 -36.27 0.87 -24.78
N ASP A 971 -37.40 0.95 -25.47
CA ASP A 971 -37.74 0.21 -26.69
C ASP A 971 -38.13 1.12 -27.87
N ASP A 972 -38.22 2.44 -27.68
CA ASP A 972 -38.69 3.37 -28.71
C ASP A 972 -37.54 3.97 -29.55
N VAL A 973 -37.23 3.27 -30.64
CA VAL A 973 -36.23 3.70 -31.62
C VAL A 973 -36.55 5.09 -32.21
N ASN A 974 -37.83 5.40 -32.47
CA ASN A 974 -38.19 6.65 -33.15
C ASN A 974 -38.10 7.85 -32.19
N ALA A 975 -38.47 7.68 -30.93
CA ALA A 975 -38.23 8.69 -29.90
C ALA A 975 -36.73 8.97 -29.74
N LEU A 976 -35.87 7.94 -29.76
CA LEU A 976 -34.43 8.14 -29.71
C LEU A 976 -33.87 8.84 -30.95
N VAL A 977 -34.39 8.56 -32.16
CA VAL A 977 -34.04 9.34 -33.37
C VAL A 977 -34.39 10.81 -33.17
N ASN A 978 -35.58 11.11 -32.66
CA ASN A 978 -36.01 12.48 -32.39
C ASN A 978 -35.11 13.13 -31.34
N ALA A 979 -34.75 12.44 -30.26
CA ALA A 979 -33.83 12.95 -29.25
C ALA A 979 -32.44 13.27 -29.81
N LEU A 980 -31.88 12.39 -30.66
CA LEU A 980 -30.61 12.63 -31.36
C LEU A 980 -30.68 13.88 -32.26
N CYS A 981 -31.85 14.17 -32.86
CA CYS A 981 -32.07 15.40 -33.63
C CYS A 981 -32.23 16.63 -32.72
N GLU A 982 -33.05 16.56 -31.68
CA GLU A 982 -33.35 17.68 -30.78
C GLU A 982 -32.10 18.18 -30.04
N VAL A 983 -31.23 17.26 -29.58
CA VAL A 983 -30.00 17.60 -28.86
C VAL A 983 -28.97 18.32 -29.73
N GLN A 984 -29.18 18.43 -31.05
CA GLN A 984 -28.32 19.21 -31.93
C GLN A 984 -28.72 20.70 -31.95
N LYS A 985 -29.95 21.04 -31.54
CA LYS A 985 -30.44 22.43 -31.53
C LYS A 985 -29.69 23.25 -30.47
N PRO A 986 -29.07 24.39 -30.83
CA PRO A 986 -28.27 25.17 -29.88
C PRO A 986 -29.01 25.58 -28.60
N SER A 987 -30.30 25.92 -28.70
CA SER A 987 -31.13 26.28 -27.54
C SER A 987 -31.32 25.13 -26.57
N ILE A 988 -31.59 23.92 -27.08
CA ILE A 988 -31.77 22.70 -26.28
C ILE A 988 -30.43 22.31 -25.64
N ARG A 989 -29.34 22.34 -26.40
CA ARG A 989 -27.99 22.07 -25.87
C ARG A 989 -27.63 23.00 -24.73
N HIS A 990 -27.80 24.29 -24.93
CA HIS A 990 -27.45 25.29 -23.92
C HIS A 990 -28.27 25.09 -22.64
N PHE A 991 -29.58 24.81 -22.79
CA PHE A 991 -30.44 24.47 -21.67
C PHE A 991 -29.95 23.22 -20.93
N LEU A 992 -29.73 22.11 -21.63
CA LEU A 992 -29.31 20.84 -21.02
C LEU A 992 -27.93 20.93 -20.36
N THR A 993 -26.97 21.63 -20.97
CA THR A 993 -25.65 21.88 -20.36
C THR A 993 -25.79 22.68 -19.07
N ALA A 994 -26.56 23.78 -19.08
CA ALA A 994 -26.75 24.60 -17.88
C ALA A 994 -27.50 23.85 -16.77
N ALA A 995 -28.58 23.14 -17.13
CA ALA A 995 -29.35 22.32 -16.20
C ALA A 995 -28.52 21.16 -15.64
N GLY A 996 -27.72 20.49 -16.48
CA GLY A 996 -26.84 19.39 -16.09
C GLY A 996 -25.77 19.83 -15.11
N LEU A 997 -25.07 20.94 -15.38
CA LEU A 997 -24.10 21.51 -14.45
C LEU A 997 -24.72 21.90 -13.10
N ALA A 998 -25.96 22.41 -13.10
CA ALA A 998 -26.68 22.73 -11.87
C ALA A 998 -27.13 21.48 -11.11
N GLN A 999 -27.56 20.44 -11.83
CA GLN A 999 -27.99 19.16 -11.27
C GLN A 999 -26.80 18.41 -10.65
N ALA A 1000 -25.67 18.34 -11.35
CA ALA A 1000 -24.47 17.64 -10.88
C ALA A 1000 -23.94 18.18 -9.54
N LYS A 1001 -24.06 19.49 -9.28
CA LYS A 1001 -23.65 20.13 -8.01
C LYS A 1001 -24.39 19.62 -6.77
N LYS A 1002 -25.52 18.93 -6.93
CA LYS A 1002 -26.27 18.33 -5.81
C LYS A 1002 -25.59 17.06 -5.27
N PHE A 1003 -24.65 16.50 -6.03
CA PHE A 1003 -24.00 15.23 -5.75
C PHE A 1003 -22.52 15.46 -5.44
N SER A 1004 -22.06 15.02 -4.27
CA SER A 1004 -20.65 15.14 -3.89
C SER A 1004 -20.22 13.97 -3.03
N TRP A 1005 -18.97 13.53 -3.22
CA TRP A 1005 -18.39 12.46 -2.40
C TRP A 1005 -18.34 12.83 -0.93
N LYS A 1006 -18.13 14.10 -0.60
CA LYS A 1006 -18.18 14.60 0.79
C LYS A 1006 -19.52 14.32 1.45
N LYS A 1007 -20.64 14.63 0.77
CA LYS A 1007 -21.99 14.39 1.32
C LYS A 1007 -22.24 12.90 1.48
N MET A 1008 -21.91 12.09 0.48
CA MET A 1008 -22.03 10.63 0.57
C MET A 1008 -21.23 10.07 1.74
N ALA A 1009 -19.95 10.46 1.85
CA ALA A 1009 -19.06 10.02 2.92
C ALA A 1009 -19.61 10.38 4.31
N GLN A 1010 -20.17 11.58 4.49
CA GLN A 1010 -20.81 12.00 5.73
C GLN A 1010 -22.06 11.15 6.05
N THR A 1011 -22.92 10.91 5.06
CA THR A 1011 -24.12 10.07 5.24
C THR A 1011 -23.75 8.63 5.58
N VAL A 1012 -22.79 8.04 4.86
CA VAL A 1012 -22.34 6.66 5.12
C VAL A 1012 -21.64 6.56 6.48
N SER A 1013 -20.75 7.48 6.84
CA SER A 1013 -20.12 7.45 8.17
C SER A 1013 -21.15 7.63 9.29
N SER A 1014 -22.14 8.50 9.11
CA SER A 1014 -23.23 8.66 10.10
C SER A 1014 -24.00 7.36 10.27
N ALA A 1015 -24.39 6.71 9.16
CA ALA A 1015 -25.10 5.43 9.20
C ALA A 1015 -24.27 4.32 9.86
N LEU A 1016 -22.95 4.29 9.63
CA LEU A 1016 -22.06 3.33 10.28
C LEU A 1016 -21.95 3.60 11.79
N ILE A 1017 -21.77 4.86 12.21
CA ILE A 1017 -21.77 5.21 13.64
C ILE A 1017 -23.11 4.89 14.28
N ASP A 1018 -24.23 5.23 13.64
CA ASP A 1018 -25.56 4.93 14.14
C ASP A 1018 -25.80 3.42 14.28
N ALA A 1019 -25.24 2.62 13.36
CA ALA A 1019 -25.30 1.16 13.44
C ALA A 1019 -24.53 0.59 14.64
N THR A 1020 -23.46 1.25 15.11
CA THR A 1020 -22.78 0.85 16.36
C THR A 1020 -23.66 1.06 17.61
N LEU A 1021 -24.67 1.94 17.52
CA LEU A 1021 -25.58 2.25 18.64
C LEU A 1021 -26.85 1.41 18.64
N LEU A 1022 -27.03 0.47 17.70
CA LEU A 1022 -28.26 -0.33 17.61
C LEU A 1022 -28.50 -1.21 18.84
N SER A 1023 -27.43 -1.65 19.51
CA SER A 1023 -27.51 -2.41 20.76
C SER A 1023 -28.17 -1.64 21.92
N LEU A 1024 -28.24 -0.31 21.82
CA LEU A 1024 -28.90 0.54 22.81
C LEU A 1024 -30.42 0.59 22.66
N ASN A 1025 -31.01 -0.12 21.68
CA ASN A 1025 -32.47 -0.26 21.49
C ASN A 1025 -33.24 1.06 21.65
N LEU A 1026 -32.73 2.14 21.04
CA LEU A 1026 -33.31 3.47 21.17
C LEU A 1026 -34.74 3.52 20.60
N LYS A 1027 -35.66 4.15 21.35
CA LYS A 1027 -37.07 4.34 20.97
C LYS A 1027 -37.37 5.81 20.67
N GLU A 1028 -38.65 6.16 20.56
CA GLU A 1028 -39.11 7.55 20.34
C GLU A 1028 -38.61 8.50 21.45
N ILE A 1029 -38.48 7.98 22.67
CA ILE A 1029 -38.09 8.74 23.86
C ILE A 1029 -36.89 8.04 24.52
N ASN A 1030 -35.75 8.69 24.56
CA ASN A 1030 -34.51 8.19 25.15
C ASN A 1030 -34.12 9.09 26.30
N LEU A 1031 -34.04 8.51 27.49
CA LEU A 1031 -33.67 9.16 28.74
C LEU A 1031 -32.33 8.59 29.19
N ILE A 1032 -31.48 9.39 29.83
CA ILE A 1032 -30.18 8.90 30.33
C ILE A 1032 -29.97 9.23 31.81
N ILE A 1033 -29.27 8.34 32.52
CA ILE A 1033 -28.78 8.54 33.89
C ILE A 1033 -27.31 8.16 34.02
N PHE A 1034 -26.61 8.80 34.96
CA PHE A 1034 -25.20 8.59 35.26
C PHE A 1034 -24.99 8.15 36.72
N PRO A 1035 -25.34 6.91 37.10
CA PRO A 1035 -25.14 6.45 38.48
C PRO A 1035 -23.67 6.44 38.89
N ASP A 1036 -23.40 6.89 40.12
CA ASP A 1036 -22.08 6.74 40.74
C ASP A 1036 -21.95 5.36 41.38
N TRP A 1037 -21.47 4.39 40.60
CA TRP A 1037 -21.24 3.00 41.02
C TRP A 1037 -20.21 2.84 42.15
N SER A 1038 -19.49 3.91 42.54
CA SER A 1038 -18.59 3.88 43.71
C SER A 1038 -19.31 3.98 45.05
N GLN A 1039 -20.60 4.34 45.03
CA GLN A 1039 -21.42 4.43 46.24
C GLN A 1039 -21.86 3.04 46.75
N PRO A 1040 -22.25 2.92 48.04
CA PRO A 1040 -22.80 1.69 48.58
C PRO A 1040 -23.98 1.16 47.75
N GLU A 1041 -23.95 -0.14 47.47
CA GLU A 1041 -24.92 -0.87 46.64
C GLU A 1041 -26.39 -0.59 47.05
N GLU A 1042 -26.67 -0.56 48.36
CA GLU A 1042 -28.00 -0.25 48.90
C GLU A 1042 -28.52 1.14 48.49
N LEU A 1043 -27.63 2.14 48.43
CA LEU A 1043 -28.00 3.53 48.10
C LEU A 1043 -28.30 3.71 46.62
N ILE A 1044 -27.46 3.12 45.75
CA ILE A 1044 -27.66 3.14 44.31
C ILE A 1044 -28.87 2.28 43.92
N GLY A 1045 -29.04 1.12 44.55
CA GLY A 1045 -30.19 0.24 44.32
C GLY A 1045 -31.53 0.93 44.60
N LEU A 1046 -31.66 1.59 45.75
CA LEU A 1046 -32.88 2.36 46.08
C LEU A 1046 -33.13 3.50 45.11
N GLU A 1047 -32.07 4.17 44.63
CA GLU A 1047 -32.18 5.27 43.69
C GLU A 1047 -32.59 4.80 42.28
N LEU A 1048 -31.95 3.75 41.75
CA LEU A 1048 -32.33 3.14 40.48
C LEU A 1048 -33.75 2.58 40.52
N GLN A 1049 -34.15 1.94 41.63
CA GLN A 1049 -35.52 1.45 41.84
C GLN A 1049 -36.54 2.59 41.71
N ARG A 1050 -36.27 3.76 42.31
CA ARG A 1050 -37.14 4.94 42.21
C ARG A 1050 -37.25 5.45 40.76
N VAL A 1051 -36.13 5.57 40.05
CA VAL A 1051 -36.08 6.07 38.66
C VAL A 1051 -36.84 5.13 37.73
N ILE A 1052 -36.49 3.84 37.77
CA ILE A 1052 -37.09 2.83 36.91
C ILE A 1052 -38.59 2.75 37.16
N LYS A 1053 -39.03 2.73 38.43
CA LYS A 1053 -40.46 2.74 38.79
C LYS A 1053 -41.19 3.97 38.23
N ALA A 1054 -40.60 5.16 38.36
CA ALA A 1054 -41.23 6.41 37.92
C ALA A 1054 -41.46 6.44 36.41
N ILE A 1055 -40.55 5.88 35.62
CA ILE A 1055 -40.66 5.82 34.17
C ILE A 1055 -41.58 4.67 33.75
N ALA A 1056 -41.39 3.48 34.32
CA ALA A 1056 -42.14 2.27 33.95
C ALA A 1056 -43.65 2.40 34.22
N THR A 1057 -44.05 3.18 35.23
CA THR A 1057 -45.47 3.45 35.55
C THR A 1057 -46.08 4.61 34.74
N HIS A 1058 -45.30 5.26 33.88
CA HIS A 1058 -45.76 6.38 33.05
C HIS A 1058 -46.33 5.89 31.70
N PHE A 1059 -47.29 6.62 31.12
CA PHE A 1059 -47.93 6.25 29.85
C PHE A 1059 -46.98 6.22 28.63
N ILE A 1060 -45.75 6.74 28.79
CA ILE A 1060 -44.73 6.78 27.72
C ILE A 1060 -43.80 5.56 27.78
N SER A 1061 -43.90 4.75 28.83
CA SER A 1061 -42.97 3.65 29.14
C SER A 1061 -42.71 2.77 27.91
N GLU A 1062 -43.77 2.32 27.22
CA GLU A 1062 -43.69 1.48 26.02
C GLU A 1062 -42.86 2.09 24.88
N LYS A 1063 -42.81 3.42 24.80
CA LYS A 1063 -42.11 4.22 23.79
C LYS A 1063 -40.74 4.74 24.27
N SER A 1064 -40.31 4.32 25.47
CA SER A 1064 -39.14 4.87 26.13
C SER A 1064 -38.01 3.86 26.28
N THR A 1065 -36.78 4.36 26.12
CA THR A 1065 -35.54 3.68 26.46
C THR A 1065 -34.84 4.47 27.57
N LEU A 1066 -34.52 3.81 28.67
CA LEU A 1066 -33.68 4.33 29.74
C LEU A 1066 -32.25 3.84 29.56
N LEU A 1067 -31.36 4.77 29.24
CA LEU A 1067 -29.94 4.57 29.12
C LEU A 1067 -29.27 4.75 30.49
N ILE A 1068 -28.44 3.79 30.87
CA ILE A 1068 -27.72 3.82 32.14
C ILE A 1068 -26.22 3.74 31.87
N ASP A 1069 -25.49 4.80 32.19
CA ASP A 1069 -24.03 4.82 32.06
C ASP A 1069 -23.37 3.85 33.05
N THR A 1070 -22.40 3.08 32.55
CA THR A 1070 -21.66 2.07 33.32
C THR A 1070 -20.23 2.49 33.64
N THR A 1071 -19.91 3.78 33.57
CA THR A 1071 -18.56 4.25 33.89
C THR A 1071 -18.19 3.88 35.33
N ASN A 1072 -17.07 3.15 35.49
CA ASN A 1072 -16.54 2.59 36.74
C ASN A 1072 -17.21 1.32 37.29
N ILE A 1073 -17.98 0.60 36.47
CA ILE A 1073 -18.45 -0.78 36.78
C ILE A 1073 -18.30 -1.67 35.54
N ALA A 1074 -18.10 -2.98 35.73
CA ALA A 1074 -18.19 -3.92 34.62
C ALA A 1074 -19.64 -4.04 34.14
N ILE A 1075 -19.86 -4.20 32.83
CA ILE A 1075 -21.22 -4.29 32.27
C ILE A 1075 -21.97 -5.48 32.88
N GLU A 1076 -21.29 -6.62 33.02
CA GLU A 1076 -21.87 -7.84 33.58
C GLU A 1076 -22.32 -7.64 35.04
N ASP A 1077 -21.53 -6.93 35.83
CA ASP A 1077 -21.87 -6.60 37.22
C ASP A 1077 -23.07 -5.64 37.27
N ALA A 1078 -23.14 -4.67 36.37
CA ALA A 1078 -24.26 -3.76 36.25
C ALA A 1078 -25.55 -4.47 35.80
N GLU A 1079 -25.47 -5.44 34.88
CA GLU A 1079 -26.61 -6.26 34.45
C GLU A 1079 -27.16 -7.13 35.57
N ILE A 1080 -26.28 -7.80 36.33
CA ILE A 1080 -26.65 -8.59 37.50
C ILE A 1080 -27.33 -7.68 38.53
N PHE A 1081 -26.76 -6.49 38.76
CA PHE A 1081 -27.33 -5.52 39.68
C PHE A 1081 -28.71 -5.03 39.26
N LEU A 1082 -28.89 -4.63 38.00
CA LEU A 1082 -30.19 -4.20 37.46
C LEU A 1082 -31.23 -5.32 37.49
N SER A 1083 -30.82 -6.57 37.26
CA SER A 1083 -31.70 -7.73 37.38
C SER A 1083 -32.24 -7.88 38.82
N SER A 1084 -31.40 -7.60 39.82
CA SER A 1084 -31.83 -7.58 41.22
C SER A 1084 -32.82 -6.45 41.51
N VAL A 1085 -32.59 -5.25 40.96
CA VAL A 1085 -33.49 -4.10 41.10
C VAL A 1085 -34.85 -4.38 40.46
N ALA A 1086 -34.86 -4.96 39.25
CA ALA A 1086 -36.08 -5.36 38.55
C ALA A 1086 -36.86 -6.43 39.34
N MET A 1087 -36.17 -7.43 39.91
CA MET A 1087 -36.80 -8.46 40.72
C MET A 1087 -37.42 -7.89 42.00
N ASN A 1088 -36.77 -6.92 42.65
CA ASN A 1088 -37.33 -6.25 43.82
C ASN A 1088 -38.59 -5.44 43.47
N LEU A 1089 -38.60 -4.75 42.32
CA LEU A 1089 -39.81 -4.05 41.83
C LEU A 1089 -40.97 -5.03 41.55
N LEU A 1090 -40.67 -6.19 40.99
CA LEU A 1090 -41.69 -7.20 40.74
C LEU A 1090 -42.25 -7.80 42.05
N VAL A 1091 -41.38 -8.13 43.01
CA VAL A 1091 -41.79 -8.82 44.24
C VAL A 1091 -42.46 -7.87 45.26
N GLU A 1092 -41.92 -6.67 45.43
CA GLU A 1092 -42.38 -5.73 46.47
C GLU A 1092 -43.50 -4.80 45.99
N GLU A 1093 -43.55 -4.49 44.69
CA GLU A 1093 -44.41 -3.46 44.12
C GLU A 1093 -45.34 -3.97 43.02
N ASP A 1094 -45.32 -5.28 42.70
CA ASP A 1094 -46.10 -5.92 41.63
C ASP A 1094 -45.92 -5.23 40.25
N LEU A 1095 -44.71 -4.69 40.01
CA LEU A 1095 -44.36 -3.96 38.79
C LEU A 1095 -43.38 -4.78 37.95
N ASP A 1096 -43.85 -5.30 36.83
CA ASP A 1096 -43.00 -5.93 35.83
C ASP A 1096 -42.38 -4.87 34.90
N VAL A 1097 -41.11 -4.56 35.13
CA VAL A 1097 -40.36 -3.58 34.31
C VAL A 1097 -40.10 -4.13 32.90
N THR A 1098 -40.15 -5.45 32.70
CA THR A 1098 -39.92 -6.07 31.39
C THR A 1098 -41.11 -5.88 30.44
N GLU A 1099 -42.28 -5.51 30.97
CA GLU A 1099 -43.45 -5.12 30.19
C GLU A 1099 -43.47 -3.59 29.96
N GLY A 1100 -42.68 -3.12 28.99
CA GLY A 1100 -42.85 -1.79 28.38
C GLY A 1100 -41.61 -0.91 28.31
N LEU A 1101 -40.86 -0.76 29.40
CA LEU A 1101 -39.67 0.10 29.46
C LEU A 1101 -38.44 -0.65 28.94
N GLU A 1102 -37.78 -0.13 27.91
CA GLU A 1102 -36.47 -0.65 27.50
C GLU A 1102 -35.39 -0.06 28.40
N ILE A 1103 -34.49 -0.90 28.93
CA ILE A 1103 -33.32 -0.44 29.71
C ILE A 1103 -32.08 -0.92 28.98
N SER A 1104 -31.17 0.01 28.66
CA SER A 1104 -29.92 -0.33 27.98
C SER A 1104 -28.72 0.32 28.69
N LEU A 1105 -27.65 -0.45 28.81
CA LEU A 1105 -26.40 -0.01 29.42
C LEU A 1105 -25.54 0.71 28.39
N VAL A 1106 -24.99 1.86 28.77
CA VAL A 1106 -24.07 2.64 27.94
C VAL A 1106 -22.66 2.49 28.49
N ALA A 1107 -21.79 1.85 27.72
CA ALA A 1107 -20.41 1.60 28.11
C ALA A 1107 -19.44 2.10 27.03
N ASN A 1108 -18.37 2.81 27.46
CA ASN A 1108 -17.17 3.09 26.66
C ASN A 1108 -17.41 3.62 25.23
N LEU A 1109 -18.42 4.48 25.03
CA LEU A 1109 -18.65 5.12 23.74
C LEU A 1109 -17.55 6.15 23.43
N ALA A 1110 -17.12 6.20 22.17
CA ALA A 1110 -16.23 7.24 21.68
C ALA A 1110 -16.94 8.60 21.51
N ASP A 1111 -16.18 9.70 21.42
CA ASP A 1111 -16.71 11.06 21.24
C ASP A 1111 -17.71 11.17 20.06
N ILE A 1112 -17.43 10.52 18.93
CA ILE A 1112 -18.33 10.54 17.76
C ILE A 1112 -19.62 9.77 18.00
N GLN A 1113 -19.56 8.68 18.78
CA GLN A 1113 -20.72 7.89 19.19
C GLN A 1113 -21.56 8.66 20.21
N TRP A 1114 -20.91 9.33 21.18
CA TRP A 1114 -21.58 10.24 22.10
C TRP A 1114 -22.28 11.38 21.36
N GLN A 1115 -21.63 12.02 20.39
CA GLN A 1115 -22.26 13.07 19.59
C GLN A 1115 -23.53 12.56 18.87
N ALA A 1116 -23.46 11.38 18.26
CA ALA A 1116 -24.61 10.74 17.62
C ALA A 1116 -25.71 10.42 18.65
N LEU A 1117 -25.36 9.81 19.78
CA LEU A 1117 -26.29 9.42 20.83
C LEU A 1117 -26.97 10.63 21.49
N LEU A 1118 -26.21 11.66 21.85
CA LEU A 1118 -26.73 12.88 22.49
C LEU A 1118 -27.80 13.58 21.64
N SER A 1119 -27.67 13.54 20.31
CA SER A 1119 -28.68 14.10 19.40
C SER A 1119 -30.03 13.38 19.45
N ARG A 1120 -30.05 12.15 19.99
CA ARG A 1120 -31.20 11.27 20.13
C ARG A 1120 -31.74 11.18 21.57
N ILE A 1121 -31.02 11.74 22.54
CA ILE A 1121 -31.44 11.80 23.95
C ILE A 1121 -32.32 13.03 24.17
N GLN A 1122 -33.54 12.80 24.67
CA GLN A 1122 -34.50 13.86 24.95
C GLN A 1122 -34.17 14.56 26.27
N ALA A 1123 -33.73 13.80 27.29
CA ALA A 1123 -33.43 14.36 28.59
C ALA A 1123 -32.53 13.47 29.46
N ARG A 1124 -31.86 14.09 30.44
CA ARG A 1124 -31.15 13.43 31.53
C ARG A 1124 -31.99 13.47 32.81
N ILE A 1125 -32.08 12.34 33.53
CA ILE A 1125 -32.67 12.32 34.87
C ILE A 1125 -31.54 12.47 35.89
N VAL A 1126 -31.65 13.49 36.75
CA VAL A 1126 -30.62 13.79 37.74
C VAL A 1126 -30.77 12.84 38.92
N LEU A 1127 -29.69 12.12 39.23
CA LEU A 1127 -29.59 11.27 40.42
C LEU A 1127 -29.00 12.07 41.58
N LYS A 1128 -29.37 11.70 42.81
CA LYS A 1128 -28.74 12.18 44.05
C LYS A 1128 -27.27 11.77 44.10
N TYR A 1129 -26.96 10.56 43.65
CA TYR A 1129 -25.60 10.04 43.52
C TYR A 1129 -25.20 9.91 42.05
N GLU A 1130 -25.00 11.06 41.39
CA GLU A 1130 -24.64 11.15 39.98
C GLU A 1130 -23.13 11.25 39.75
N ASN A 1131 -22.59 10.43 38.85
CA ASN A 1131 -21.19 10.45 38.45
C ASN A 1131 -20.89 11.68 37.57
N GLN A 1132 -20.40 12.75 38.20
CA GLN A 1132 -20.07 14.01 37.52
C GLN A 1132 -18.93 13.86 36.50
N ASN A 1133 -17.99 12.94 36.72
CA ASN A 1133 -16.88 12.72 35.79
C ASN A 1133 -17.37 12.06 34.50
N ALA A 1134 -18.25 11.06 34.61
CA ALA A 1134 -18.86 10.39 33.46
C ALA A 1134 -19.74 11.37 32.66
N LEU A 1135 -20.53 12.20 33.36
CA LEU A 1135 -21.35 13.24 32.75
C LEU A 1135 -20.53 14.21 31.89
N ILE A 1136 -19.46 14.78 32.46
CA ILE A 1136 -18.58 15.73 31.77
C ILE A 1136 -17.84 15.05 30.62
N GLY A 1137 -17.38 13.80 30.83
CA GLY A 1137 -16.74 13.01 29.78
C GLY A 1137 -17.65 12.78 28.58
N ALA A 1138 -18.93 12.49 28.83
CA ALA A 1138 -19.96 12.33 27.81
C ALA A 1138 -20.44 13.66 27.19
N LYS A 1139 -20.01 14.82 27.72
CA LYS A 1139 -20.51 16.17 27.35
C LYS A 1139 -22.04 16.27 27.50
N ALA A 1140 -22.60 15.50 28.43
CA ALA A 1140 -24.04 15.38 28.63
C ALA A 1140 -24.60 16.48 29.55
N GLU A 1141 -23.76 17.38 30.08
CA GLU A 1141 -24.21 18.53 30.87
C GLU A 1141 -25.10 19.52 30.08
N THR A 1142 -25.03 19.49 28.75
CA THR A 1142 -25.87 20.34 27.89
C THR A 1142 -27.28 19.80 27.70
N LEU A 1143 -27.56 18.55 28.10
CA LEU A 1143 -28.88 17.96 28.00
C LEU A 1143 -29.85 18.64 28.97
N THR A 1144 -31.10 18.77 28.55
CA THR A 1144 -32.18 19.15 29.44
C THR A 1144 -32.27 18.14 30.60
N SER A 1145 -32.17 18.64 31.84
CA SER A 1145 -32.10 17.80 33.04
C SER A 1145 -33.36 17.91 33.90
N TYR A 1146 -33.85 16.78 34.43
CA TYR A 1146 -35.03 16.73 35.30
C TYR A 1146 -34.73 16.08 36.64
N GLN A 1147 -35.32 16.61 37.70
CA GLN A 1147 -35.38 15.95 39.01
C GLN A 1147 -36.51 14.93 39.00
N ILE A 1148 -36.27 13.75 39.57
CA ILE A 1148 -37.28 12.67 39.61
C ILE A 1148 -38.57 13.09 40.33
N GLU A 1149 -38.46 14.00 41.32
CA GLU A 1149 -39.57 14.52 42.11
C GLU A 1149 -40.52 15.43 41.29
N GLY A 1150 -40.10 15.87 40.10
CA GLY A 1150 -40.91 16.64 39.15
C GLY A 1150 -41.64 15.80 38.09
N PHE A 1151 -41.45 14.47 38.07
CA PHE A 1151 -42.09 13.56 37.11
C PHE A 1151 -43.57 13.30 37.48
N SER A 1152 -44.38 14.37 37.51
CA SER A 1152 -45.84 14.31 37.71
C SER A 1152 -46.56 14.35 36.36
N GLN A 1153 -47.75 13.72 36.29
CA GLN A 1153 -48.60 13.59 35.10
C GLN A 1153 -48.73 14.88 34.26
N THR A 1154 -48.71 16.06 34.90
CA THR A 1154 -48.99 17.36 34.27
C THR A 1154 -47.76 18.04 33.65
N GLN A 1155 -46.52 17.72 34.07
CA GLN A 1155 -45.30 18.29 33.49
C GLN A 1155 -44.82 17.52 32.25
N ALA A 1156 -45.15 16.23 32.15
CA ALA A 1156 -44.85 15.40 30.99
C ALA A 1156 -45.78 15.68 29.78
N GLU A 1157 -47.04 16.08 30.01
CA GLU A 1157 -47.95 16.43 28.90
C GLU A 1157 -47.48 17.67 28.11
N GLN A 1158 -46.94 18.69 28.79
CA GLN A 1158 -46.28 19.82 28.12
C GLN A 1158 -44.96 19.41 27.44
N PHE A 1159 -44.26 18.41 27.97
CA PHE A 1159 -42.97 17.89 27.46
C PHE A 1159 -43.10 17.18 26.11
N PHE A 1160 -44.16 16.39 25.88
CA PHE A 1160 -44.31 15.58 24.66
C PHE A 1160 -45.11 16.25 23.52
N LEU A 1161 -45.91 17.28 23.81
CA LEU A 1161 -46.68 18.02 22.80
C LEU A 1161 -45.86 19.12 22.08
N LEU A 1162 -44.68 19.49 22.58
CA LEU A 1162 -43.88 20.60 22.04
C LEU A 1162 -42.93 20.23 20.89
N LYS A 1163 -42.87 18.95 20.46
CA LYS A 1163 -41.99 18.47 19.37
C LYS A 1163 -42.68 17.56 18.32
N GLN A 1164 -44.00 17.67 18.14
CA GLN A 1164 -44.65 17.20 16.91
C GLN A 1164 -44.62 18.26 15.81
#